data_AF-A0A943K4S6-F1
#
_entry.id   AF-A0A943K4S6-F1
#
_cell.length_a   1.000
_cell.length_b   1.000
_cell.length_c   1.000
_cell.angle_alpha   90.00
_cell.angle_beta   90.00
_cell.angle_gamma   90.00
#
_symmetry.space_group_name_H-M   'P 1'
#
loop_
_entity.id
_entity.type
_entity.pdbx_description
1 polymer ?
#
loop_
_entity_poly.entity_id
_entity_poly.type
_entity_poly.pdbx_seq_one_letter_code
_entity_poly.pdbx_strand_id
1 'polypeptide(L)'
;MNTSGKNRNKKLAALLALCCTGSAAAGASLLGGSAAASAAETKQLTMGDLPYYTWYSEYKGHSINNMKVKLMYTDSSALFFDATKSDYNLKDFSAKVSDNALSLNGFTVENWQYKFPAAGGSVVTYVEAEAAGTIAWDYTAANFGGYIDWNSLFAVYKYEAATKSVTQLAKLFHIADGAEATIKAEVNKGLSVEMAKGDVIYYELGAGNARNYQNMQSATITFTAKGETDEATAEQIAEYTKKLEDKVSALSPDDYTAENWALIQKYLKDFKDAEYTKLSVLKAAYEKAVSDIDAVKTNTVDNAKAAKKADMAEYWKTLKEENYTAEGWTTVNAAHEKFLTDVETAETAEDVNSVYDTAMAAMKAVVPVKEEGKDLDYCEKMNANGYTWITGVVADTKLMTGTVADGLLDFDKQGADKYYMYNESLNAGFDSPKYFAQNWKWYIGRNAAIVQLFKANKDCSLTFSNVLPEGKTNGWTENCVLNVYIVRGEETKKIATVSNPGTQEDFSGVWYMKAGDVLYFEFASNIILEGQVRNFEAPCYTTYLLDSSAFDEEKYTSQNHDLPQAVKDKIAEKKAALEAWFATLTQTDYSATNWALLQDEIASFAARCETEVKTAEDAERLYNEVFAAAQAVETIAQAEATLKKTLQEYADELQVKYDELIANNKYTKDARAALDEALADGKKKILSAKSKTLGNSAKLQAIAALNKVETKSGCGGIIGFGSAAAVLGAAAIAFAATKKKKEN
;
A
#
# COMPACT_ATOMS: atom_id res chain seq x y z
N MET A 1 50.08 -44.34 35.28
CA MET A 1 50.25 -45.74 34.87
C MET A 1 50.74 -45.78 33.43
N ASN A 2 51.79 -46.56 33.21
CA ASN A 2 52.43 -46.97 31.94
C ASN A 2 53.16 -45.95 31.05
N THR A 3 54.43 -45.84 31.41
CA THR A 3 55.64 -45.58 30.62
C THR A 3 55.89 -46.55 29.45
N SER A 4 56.76 -46.09 28.52
CA SER A 4 57.84 -46.83 27.84
C SER A 4 57.62 -47.32 26.40
N GLY A 5 58.49 -46.83 25.50
CA GLY A 5 58.72 -47.40 24.17
C GLY A 5 59.69 -46.60 23.31
N LYS A 6 60.94 -46.41 23.76
CA LYS A 6 62.04 -45.80 22.98
C LYS A 6 62.64 -46.82 21.97
N ASN A 7 63.05 -46.28 20.81
CA ASN A 7 64.18 -46.66 19.95
C ASN A 7 64.10 -47.85 18.97
N ARG A 8 63.92 -47.53 17.67
CA ARG A 8 64.77 -47.93 16.51
C ARG A 8 64.57 -46.89 15.39
N ASN A 9 65.24 -45.73 15.40
CA ASN A 9 66.56 -45.42 14.86
C ASN A 9 66.85 -45.82 13.39
N LYS A 10 67.09 -44.77 12.59
CA LYS A 10 67.95 -44.65 11.39
C LYS A 10 67.40 -45.07 10.02
N LYS A 11 66.78 -44.09 9.33
CA LYS A 11 67.07 -43.67 7.93
C LYS A 11 65.96 -42.72 7.45
N LEU A 12 65.94 -41.47 7.93
CA LEU A 12 65.23 -40.37 7.27
C LEU A 12 65.75 -39.05 7.86
N ALA A 13 66.95 -38.65 7.45
CA ALA A 13 67.57 -37.39 7.85
C ALA A 13 68.34 -36.84 6.65
N ALA A 14 67.65 -36.06 5.82
CA ALA A 14 68.20 -34.98 5.02
C ALA A 14 67.04 -34.19 4.40
N LEU A 15 67.12 -32.86 4.51
CA LEU A 15 66.21 -31.84 3.96
C LEU A 15 64.89 -31.60 4.72
N LEU A 16 65.00 -31.05 5.93
CA LEU A 16 64.08 -30.00 6.38
C LEU A 16 64.77 -29.14 7.44
N ALA A 17 65.40 -28.04 7.02
CA ALA A 17 65.87 -26.99 7.92
C ALA A 17 66.11 -25.69 7.11
N LEU A 18 65.21 -24.72 7.21
CA LEU A 18 65.47 -23.45 7.88
C LEU A 18 64.24 -22.52 7.74
N CYS A 19 63.55 -22.28 8.85
CA CYS A 19 62.74 -21.08 9.06
C CYS A 19 63.36 -20.28 10.22
N CYS A 20 63.50 -18.98 10.01
CA CYS A 20 63.47 -17.88 10.97
C CYS A 20 64.60 -17.76 12.02
N THR A 21 65.50 -16.79 11.78
CA THR A 21 65.95 -15.84 12.81
C THR A 21 65.86 -14.43 12.22
N GLY A 22 65.05 -13.56 12.83
CA GLY A 22 65.03 -12.14 12.53
C GLY A 22 65.68 -11.34 13.65
N SER A 23 66.19 -10.16 13.32
CA SER A 23 66.21 -9.00 14.21
C SER A 23 66.49 -7.71 13.43
N ALA A 24 65.71 -6.70 13.76
CA ALA A 24 65.60 -5.39 13.13
C ALA A 24 66.71 -4.42 13.55
N ALA A 25 67.04 -3.45 12.68
CA ALA A 25 66.92 -2.02 12.97
C ALA A 25 67.36 -1.14 11.77
N ALA A 26 66.45 -0.23 11.40
CA ALA A 26 66.63 1.11 10.86
C ALA A 26 67.44 1.34 9.56
N GLY A 27 66.79 2.01 8.60
CA GLY A 27 67.48 2.86 7.63
C GLY A 27 66.82 2.87 6.26
N ALA A 28 66.29 4.02 5.86
CA ALA A 28 65.64 4.26 4.60
C ALA A 28 66.53 3.98 3.36
N SER A 29 65.82 3.81 2.24
CA SER A 29 66.22 4.00 0.83
C SER A 29 66.52 2.76 -0.02
N LEU A 30 66.02 2.87 -1.25
CA LEU A 30 66.36 2.16 -2.49
C LEU A 30 65.53 0.91 -2.84
N LEU A 31 64.41 1.21 -3.50
CA LEU A 31 64.05 0.70 -4.83
C LEU A 31 65.17 -0.10 -5.51
N GLY A 32 64.92 -1.36 -5.84
CA GLY A 32 65.84 -2.15 -6.65
C GLY A 32 65.69 -3.67 -6.54
N GLY A 33 64.46 -4.20 -6.52
CA GLY A 33 64.23 -5.62 -6.74
C GLY A 33 64.01 -5.88 -8.22
N SER A 34 65.08 -6.16 -8.98
CA SER A 34 64.96 -6.66 -10.34
C SER A 34 64.21 -8.00 -10.32
N ALA A 35 63.00 -8.00 -10.86
CA ALA A 35 62.39 -9.23 -11.34
C ALA A 35 63.27 -9.71 -12.51
N ALA A 36 64.17 -10.64 -12.23
CA ALA A 36 64.87 -11.37 -13.27
C ALA A 36 63.79 -12.00 -14.16
N ALA A 37 63.77 -11.65 -15.45
CA ALA A 37 63.04 -12.42 -16.44
C ALA A 37 63.42 -13.89 -16.24
N SER A 38 62.46 -14.74 -15.91
CA SER A 38 62.72 -16.16 -15.78
C SER A 38 63.12 -16.65 -17.17
N ALA A 39 64.41 -16.99 -17.33
CA ALA A 39 64.88 -17.61 -18.55
C ALA A 39 64.00 -18.82 -18.87
N ALA A 40 63.57 -18.96 -20.12
CA ALA A 40 62.72 -20.07 -20.57
C ALA A 40 63.29 -21.40 -20.06
N GLU A 41 62.58 -22.02 -19.11
CA GLU A 41 63.08 -23.22 -18.46
C GLU A 41 63.01 -24.39 -19.46
N THR A 42 64.16 -24.98 -19.77
CA THR A 42 64.25 -26.18 -20.62
C THR A 42 64.30 -27.41 -19.74
N LYS A 43 63.30 -28.28 -19.87
CA LYS A 43 63.24 -29.57 -19.19
C LYS A 43 63.63 -30.68 -20.16
N GLN A 44 64.29 -31.73 -19.68
CA GLN A 44 64.81 -32.82 -20.51
C GLN A 44 64.38 -34.19 -19.97
N LEU A 45 64.00 -35.09 -20.87
CA LEU A 45 63.72 -36.49 -20.62
C LEU A 45 64.65 -37.36 -21.48
N THR A 46 65.23 -38.41 -20.90
CA THR A 46 65.99 -39.41 -21.65
C THR A 46 65.05 -40.47 -22.20
N MET A 47 65.20 -40.84 -23.47
CA MET A 47 64.28 -41.80 -24.12
C MET A 47 64.40 -43.21 -23.56
N GLY A 48 65.59 -43.62 -23.14
CA GLY A 48 65.79 -44.86 -22.39
C GLY A 48 64.98 -44.93 -21.09
N ASP A 49 64.53 -43.80 -20.55
CA ASP A 49 63.71 -43.83 -19.34
C ASP A 49 62.21 -44.01 -19.63
N LEU A 50 61.78 -43.94 -20.90
CA LEU A 50 60.37 -44.09 -21.28
C LEU A 50 59.72 -45.40 -20.79
N PRO A 51 60.38 -46.57 -20.81
CA PRO A 51 59.82 -47.79 -20.21
C PRO A 51 59.44 -47.66 -18.72
N TYR A 52 60.07 -46.76 -17.95
CA TYR A 52 59.69 -46.52 -16.55
C TYR A 52 58.33 -45.82 -16.43
N TYR A 53 57.99 -44.94 -17.38
CA TYR A 53 56.84 -44.04 -17.29
C TYR A 53 55.60 -44.55 -18.04
N THR A 54 55.68 -45.71 -18.70
CA THR A 54 54.72 -46.13 -19.74
C THR A 54 53.78 -47.27 -19.33
N TRP A 55 53.89 -47.79 -18.11
CA TRP A 55 53.11 -48.92 -17.63
C TRP A 55 51.87 -48.49 -16.82
N TYR A 56 50.76 -48.12 -17.47
CA TYR A 56 49.40 -48.12 -16.87
C TYR A 56 48.34 -48.18 -17.98
N SER A 57 47.37 -49.09 -17.82
CA SER A 57 46.31 -49.43 -18.77
C SER A 57 45.19 -48.37 -18.92
N GLU A 58 45.52 -47.09 -19.01
CA GLU A 58 44.58 -46.04 -19.38
C GLU A 58 45.23 -45.05 -20.37
N TYR A 59 44.45 -44.59 -21.35
CA TYR A 59 44.81 -43.74 -22.51
C TYR A 59 45.44 -42.36 -22.19
N LYS A 60 46.03 -42.13 -21.01
CA LYS A 60 46.32 -40.80 -20.47
C LYS A 60 47.78 -40.34 -20.55
N GLY A 61 48.73 -41.25 -20.84
CA GLY A 61 50.17 -40.93 -20.81
C GLY A 61 50.67 -40.55 -19.40
N HIS A 62 51.98 -40.35 -19.24
CA HIS A 62 52.56 -39.93 -17.95
C HIS A 62 53.10 -38.50 -18.03
N SER A 63 52.58 -37.62 -17.16
CA SER A 63 53.02 -36.23 -17.06
C SER A 63 54.41 -36.14 -16.44
N ILE A 64 55.36 -35.60 -17.21
CA ILE A 64 56.73 -35.34 -16.80
C ILE A 64 57.26 -34.15 -17.59
N ASN A 65 57.92 -33.21 -16.91
CA ASN A 65 58.66 -32.13 -17.58
C ASN A 65 57.80 -31.29 -18.56
N ASN A 66 56.55 -31.00 -18.20
CA ASN A 66 55.54 -30.32 -19.03
C ASN A 66 55.13 -31.05 -20.31
N MET A 67 55.35 -32.37 -20.34
CA MET A 67 54.96 -33.26 -21.42
C MET A 67 54.19 -34.45 -20.84
N LYS A 68 53.20 -34.99 -21.55
CA LYS A 68 52.73 -36.36 -21.29
C LYS A 68 53.33 -37.30 -22.31
N VAL A 69 54.06 -38.30 -21.83
CA VAL A 69 54.74 -39.26 -22.69
C VAL A 69 54.12 -40.65 -22.61
N LYS A 70 54.07 -41.38 -23.73
CA LYS A 70 53.84 -42.83 -23.73
C LYS A 70 54.53 -43.56 -24.89
N LEU A 71 54.67 -44.88 -24.78
CA LEU A 71 55.17 -45.77 -25.83
C LEU A 71 54.04 -46.66 -26.34
N MET A 72 53.93 -46.75 -27.65
CA MET A 72 52.98 -47.57 -28.40
C MET A 72 53.73 -48.41 -29.42
N TYR A 73 53.06 -49.35 -30.07
CA TYR A 73 53.63 -50.14 -31.15
C TYR A 73 52.63 -50.38 -32.28
N THR A 74 53.15 -50.74 -33.44
CA THR A 74 52.40 -51.28 -34.56
C THR A 74 52.73 -52.77 -34.68
N ASP A 75 51.77 -53.64 -34.97
CA ASP A 75 52.02 -55.08 -35.05
C ASP A 75 52.28 -55.55 -36.50
N SER A 76 52.55 -56.84 -36.68
CA SER A 76 52.83 -57.40 -38.01
C SER A 76 51.67 -57.30 -39.01
N SER A 77 50.45 -56.98 -38.57
CA SER A 77 49.29 -56.78 -39.47
C SER A 77 49.25 -55.37 -40.06
N ALA A 78 49.92 -54.41 -39.42
CA ALA A 78 50.03 -53.03 -39.88
C ALA A 78 51.43 -52.53 -39.53
N LEU A 79 52.37 -52.64 -40.47
CA LEU A 79 53.80 -52.41 -40.20
C LEU A 79 54.11 -50.97 -39.75
N PHE A 80 53.27 -49.98 -40.08
CA PHE A 80 53.56 -48.55 -39.89
C PHE A 80 52.37 -47.74 -39.39
N PHE A 81 52.66 -46.59 -38.77
CA PHE A 81 51.68 -45.57 -38.41
C PHE A 81 50.91 -45.08 -39.64
N ASP A 82 49.58 -44.98 -39.54
CA ASP A 82 48.72 -44.52 -40.63
C ASP A 82 47.79 -43.38 -40.19
N ALA A 83 48.14 -42.15 -40.51
CA ALA A 83 47.37 -40.94 -40.18
C ALA A 83 45.93 -40.95 -40.74
N THR A 84 45.60 -41.82 -41.71
CA THR A 84 44.25 -41.92 -42.29
C THR A 84 43.30 -42.81 -41.48
N LYS A 85 43.83 -43.60 -40.53
CA LYS A 85 43.05 -44.45 -39.64
C LYS A 85 42.73 -43.72 -38.35
N SER A 86 41.56 -43.98 -37.77
CA SER A 86 41.12 -43.33 -36.53
C SER A 86 41.98 -43.70 -35.31
N ASP A 87 42.61 -44.88 -35.33
CA ASP A 87 43.52 -45.38 -34.29
C ASP A 87 45.00 -45.27 -34.69
N TYR A 88 45.27 -44.73 -35.88
CA TYR A 88 46.59 -44.61 -36.49
C TYR A 88 47.39 -45.92 -36.63
N ASN A 89 46.72 -47.09 -36.59
CA ASN A 89 47.34 -48.42 -36.43
C ASN A 89 48.16 -48.61 -35.15
N LEU A 90 47.98 -47.75 -34.14
CA LEU A 90 48.73 -47.80 -32.89
C LEU A 90 48.05 -48.65 -31.84
N LYS A 91 48.85 -49.46 -31.15
CA LYS A 91 48.43 -50.27 -30.00
C LYS A 91 49.30 -49.94 -28.79
N ASP A 92 48.71 -49.92 -27.61
CA ASP A 92 49.46 -49.71 -26.36
C ASP A 92 50.18 -51.01 -25.94
N PHE A 93 51.35 -50.89 -25.33
CA PHE A 93 52.02 -52.04 -24.69
C PHE A 93 51.20 -52.50 -23.47
N SER A 94 50.73 -53.74 -23.50
CA SER A 94 49.88 -54.33 -22.45
C SER A 94 50.61 -55.27 -21.49
N ALA A 95 51.92 -55.50 -21.64
CA ALA A 95 52.72 -56.31 -20.71
C ALA A 95 54.09 -55.69 -20.38
N LYS A 96 54.48 -55.74 -19.09
CA LYS A 96 55.80 -55.35 -18.56
C LYS A 96 56.62 -56.59 -18.23
N VAL A 97 57.91 -56.58 -18.57
CA VAL A 97 58.86 -57.66 -18.21
C VAL A 97 59.61 -57.32 -16.93
N SER A 98 60.01 -56.07 -16.75
CA SER A 98 60.68 -55.53 -15.56
C SER A 98 60.42 -54.04 -15.45
N ASP A 99 60.88 -53.40 -14.37
CA ASP A 99 60.56 -51.99 -14.13
C ASP A 99 61.00 -51.01 -15.22
N ASN A 100 61.95 -51.44 -16.05
CA ASN A 100 62.59 -50.71 -17.12
C ASN A 100 62.52 -51.43 -18.48
N ALA A 101 61.61 -52.40 -18.63
CA ALA A 101 61.45 -53.16 -19.87
C ALA A 101 60.00 -53.57 -20.17
N LEU A 102 59.58 -53.36 -21.40
CA LEU A 102 58.31 -53.81 -21.98
C LEU A 102 58.56 -54.95 -22.97
N SER A 103 57.69 -55.95 -23.04
CA SER A 103 57.74 -56.98 -24.08
C SER A 103 56.34 -57.43 -24.44
N LEU A 104 56.04 -57.44 -25.74
CA LEU A 104 54.74 -57.83 -26.26
C LEU A 104 54.88 -58.22 -27.74
N ASN A 105 54.28 -59.34 -28.16
CA ASN A 105 54.23 -59.76 -29.57
C ASN A 105 55.59 -59.74 -30.29
N GLY A 106 56.67 -60.12 -29.59
CA GLY A 106 58.03 -60.17 -30.12
C GLY A 106 58.79 -58.83 -30.09
N PHE A 107 58.17 -57.74 -29.65
CA PHE A 107 58.88 -56.52 -29.29
C PHE A 107 59.53 -56.67 -27.91
N THR A 108 60.70 -56.08 -27.71
CA THR A 108 61.31 -55.92 -26.38
C THR A 108 61.93 -54.54 -26.27
N VAL A 109 61.34 -53.67 -25.45
CA VAL A 109 61.71 -52.27 -25.29
C VAL A 109 62.30 -52.09 -23.90
N GLU A 110 63.62 -52.03 -23.82
CA GLU A 110 64.41 -51.85 -22.60
C GLU A 110 65.04 -50.46 -22.57
N ASN A 111 65.47 -50.02 -21.38
CA ASN A 111 66.08 -48.70 -21.21
C ASN A 111 67.25 -48.41 -22.18
N TRP A 112 68.04 -49.42 -22.51
CA TRP A 112 69.19 -49.25 -23.39
C TRP A 112 68.93 -49.75 -24.82
N GLN A 113 67.84 -50.48 -25.10
CA GLN A 113 67.65 -51.18 -26.38
C GLN A 113 66.19 -51.48 -26.72
N TYR A 114 65.79 -51.26 -27.99
CA TYR A 114 64.48 -51.68 -28.53
C TYR A 114 64.67 -52.79 -29.57
N LYS A 115 64.08 -53.97 -29.37
CA LYS A 115 64.10 -55.13 -30.28
C LYS A 115 62.75 -55.31 -30.96
N PHE A 116 62.76 -55.69 -32.23
CA PHE A 116 61.59 -55.85 -33.08
C PHE A 116 61.34 -57.31 -33.44
N PRO A 117 60.08 -57.71 -33.66
CA PRO A 117 59.73 -59.07 -34.05
C PRO A 117 60.26 -59.44 -35.43
N ALA A 118 60.35 -60.75 -35.70
CA ALA A 118 60.84 -61.27 -36.98
C ALA A 118 60.01 -60.82 -38.19
N ALA A 119 58.71 -60.59 -38.01
CA ALA A 119 57.79 -60.12 -39.05
C ALA A 119 57.83 -58.59 -39.27
N GLY A 120 58.59 -57.85 -38.46
CA GLY A 120 58.66 -56.40 -38.50
C GLY A 120 57.51 -55.67 -37.77
N GLY A 121 57.65 -54.35 -37.64
CA GLY A 121 56.72 -53.40 -37.02
C GLY A 121 57.47 -52.19 -36.43
N SER A 122 56.74 -51.32 -35.71
CA SER A 122 57.24 -50.05 -35.18
C SER A 122 56.95 -49.88 -33.69
N VAL A 123 57.78 -49.08 -33.01
CA VAL A 123 57.54 -48.49 -31.69
C VAL A 123 57.36 -46.99 -31.88
N VAL A 124 56.27 -46.44 -31.33
CA VAL A 124 55.92 -45.02 -31.46
C VAL A 124 55.94 -44.34 -30.10
N THR A 125 56.77 -43.31 -29.98
CA THR A 125 56.77 -42.41 -28.82
C THR A 125 55.73 -41.31 -29.03
N TYR A 126 54.77 -41.23 -28.13
CA TYR A 126 53.78 -40.16 -28.02
C TYR A 126 54.27 -39.11 -27.04
N VAL A 127 54.17 -37.83 -27.41
CA VAL A 127 54.50 -36.70 -26.54
C VAL A 127 53.46 -35.59 -26.70
N GLU A 128 52.61 -35.39 -25.69
CA GLU A 128 51.63 -34.29 -25.62
C GLU A 128 52.21 -33.12 -24.83
N ALA A 129 52.09 -31.90 -25.34
CA ALA A 129 52.53 -30.70 -24.64
C ALA A 129 51.51 -30.26 -23.56
N GLU A 130 51.91 -30.16 -22.29
CA GLU A 130 51.03 -29.69 -21.21
C GLU A 130 51.02 -28.16 -21.05
N ALA A 131 51.92 -27.47 -21.76
CA ALA A 131 52.03 -26.02 -21.85
C ALA A 131 52.44 -25.60 -23.28
N ALA A 132 52.26 -24.32 -23.62
CA ALA A 132 52.78 -23.78 -24.88
C ALA A 132 54.30 -23.63 -24.82
N GLY A 133 55.00 -24.02 -25.89
CA GLY A 133 56.45 -24.04 -25.93
C GLY A 133 56.99 -24.75 -27.15
N THR A 134 58.22 -25.26 -27.05
CA THR A 134 58.90 -25.98 -28.11
C THR A 134 59.32 -27.35 -27.61
N ILE A 135 58.98 -28.41 -28.35
CA ILE A 135 59.47 -29.77 -28.11
C ILE A 135 60.58 -30.06 -29.11
N ALA A 136 61.74 -30.48 -28.63
CA ALA A 136 62.80 -30.99 -29.48
C ALA A 136 63.20 -32.40 -29.08
N TRP A 137 63.61 -33.22 -30.04
CA TRP A 137 64.25 -34.50 -29.76
C TRP A 137 65.62 -34.54 -30.40
N ASP A 138 66.54 -35.23 -29.74
CA ASP A 138 67.93 -35.34 -30.15
C ASP A 138 68.46 -36.77 -30.00
N TYR A 139 68.87 -37.33 -31.13
CA TYR A 139 69.52 -38.64 -31.30
C TYR A 139 70.99 -38.51 -31.67
N THR A 140 71.56 -37.30 -31.76
CA THR A 140 72.94 -37.09 -32.20
C THR A 140 73.95 -37.76 -31.28
N ALA A 141 73.67 -37.79 -29.97
CA ALA A 141 74.48 -38.48 -28.97
C ALA A 141 74.23 -40.01 -28.90
N ALA A 142 73.20 -40.53 -29.56
CA ALA A 142 72.92 -41.95 -29.62
C ALA A 142 73.87 -42.66 -30.60
N ASN A 143 74.69 -43.57 -30.08
CA ASN A 143 75.54 -44.42 -30.91
C ASN A 143 74.75 -45.68 -31.28
N PHE A 144 74.23 -45.74 -32.51
CA PHE A 144 73.45 -46.88 -32.98
C PHE A 144 74.38 -48.07 -33.28
N GLY A 145 74.81 -48.77 -32.24
CA GLY A 145 75.67 -49.94 -32.35
C GLY A 145 74.93 -51.13 -32.97
N GLY A 146 75.29 -51.47 -34.21
CA GLY A 146 74.78 -52.62 -34.97
C GLY A 146 73.95 -52.22 -36.20
N TYR A 147 74.29 -52.78 -37.36
CA TYR A 147 73.62 -52.71 -38.69
C TYR A 147 72.50 -51.66 -38.87
N ILE A 148 72.74 -50.38 -38.51
CA ILE A 148 71.72 -49.34 -38.66
C ILE A 148 71.43 -49.05 -40.14
N ASP A 149 72.38 -49.41 -41.01
CA ASP A 149 72.26 -49.34 -42.47
C ASP A 149 71.07 -50.19 -43.01
N TRP A 150 70.43 -50.98 -42.14
CA TRP A 150 69.31 -51.87 -42.46
C TRP A 150 68.05 -51.63 -41.59
N ASN A 151 68.03 -50.60 -40.73
CA ASN A 151 66.93 -50.25 -39.80
C ASN A 151 66.44 -48.81 -40.06
N SER A 152 65.13 -48.56 -40.10
CA SER A 152 64.57 -47.26 -40.52
C SER A 152 63.85 -46.51 -39.40
N LEU A 153 64.27 -45.27 -39.13
CA LEU A 153 63.37 -44.27 -38.55
C LEU A 153 62.26 -44.03 -39.59
N PHE A 154 60.98 -44.23 -39.25
CA PHE A 154 59.92 -44.27 -40.27
C PHE A 154 59.24 -42.91 -40.51
N ALA A 155 58.84 -42.18 -39.47
CA ALA A 155 58.21 -40.86 -39.64
C ALA A 155 58.04 -40.12 -38.31
N VAL A 156 57.78 -38.81 -38.42
CA VAL A 156 57.31 -37.98 -37.31
C VAL A 156 56.07 -37.19 -37.70
N TYR A 157 55.05 -37.23 -36.85
CA TYR A 157 53.76 -36.58 -37.06
C TYR A 157 53.45 -35.63 -35.92
N LYS A 158 52.76 -34.53 -36.24
CA LYS A 158 52.17 -33.60 -35.27
C LYS A 158 50.65 -33.63 -35.38
N TYR A 159 49.98 -33.89 -34.28
CA TYR A 159 48.56 -33.64 -34.10
C TYR A 159 48.37 -32.28 -33.44
N GLU A 160 47.54 -31.43 -34.05
CA GLU A 160 47.20 -30.12 -33.53
C GLU A 160 45.84 -30.16 -32.81
N ALA A 161 45.82 -29.82 -31.52
CA ALA A 161 44.61 -29.98 -30.72
C ALA A 161 43.48 -29.05 -31.14
N ALA A 162 43.82 -27.84 -31.60
CA ALA A 162 42.85 -26.82 -32.00
C ALA A 162 42.10 -27.22 -33.29
N THR A 163 42.82 -27.76 -34.27
CA THR A 163 42.28 -28.12 -35.60
C THR A 163 41.91 -29.59 -35.72
N LYS A 164 42.37 -30.43 -34.77
CA LYS A 164 42.21 -31.90 -34.76
C LYS A 164 42.78 -32.57 -36.01
N SER A 165 43.82 -31.99 -36.61
CA SER A 165 44.49 -32.52 -37.80
C SER A 165 45.86 -33.11 -37.47
N VAL A 166 46.24 -34.17 -38.19
CA VAL A 166 47.58 -34.77 -38.13
C VAL A 166 48.36 -34.36 -39.37
N THR A 167 49.52 -33.75 -39.16
CA THR A 167 50.45 -33.34 -40.21
C THR A 167 51.74 -34.14 -40.09
N GLN A 168 52.22 -34.71 -41.20
CA GLN A 168 53.53 -35.35 -41.24
C GLN A 168 54.62 -34.27 -41.30
N LEU A 169 55.49 -34.22 -40.28
CA LEU A 169 56.57 -33.23 -40.18
C LEU A 169 57.87 -33.73 -40.84
N ALA A 170 58.11 -35.04 -40.78
CA ALA A 170 59.26 -35.67 -41.42
C ALA A 170 58.92 -37.11 -41.86
N LYS A 171 59.49 -37.53 -43.01
CA LYS A 171 59.40 -38.91 -43.54
C LYS A 171 60.80 -39.44 -43.80
N LEU A 172 61.11 -40.63 -43.28
CA LEU A 172 62.40 -41.31 -43.44
C LEU A 172 62.08 -42.78 -43.73
N PHE A 173 62.63 -43.43 -44.76
CA PHE A 173 62.30 -44.85 -44.99
C PHE A 173 63.32 -45.57 -45.86
N HIS A 174 63.65 -46.82 -45.49
CA HIS A 174 63.78 -47.92 -46.44
C HIS A 174 63.68 -49.33 -45.80
N ILE A 175 62.90 -50.24 -46.41
CA ILE A 175 63.00 -51.73 -46.28
C ILE A 175 62.53 -52.31 -47.64
N ALA A 176 63.19 -53.24 -48.35
CA ALA A 176 63.67 -54.55 -47.91
C ALA A 176 64.75 -55.16 -48.85
N ASP A 177 65.29 -56.32 -48.43
CA ASP A 177 66.12 -57.23 -49.22
C ASP A 177 65.59 -57.43 -50.66
N GLY A 178 66.45 -57.13 -51.65
CA GLY A 178 66.28 -57.54 -53.04
C GLY A 178 65.73 -56.46 -53.99
N ALA A 179 66.67 -55.82 -54.70
CA ALA A 179 66.52 -54.96 -55.90
C ALA A 179 65.99 -53.51 -55.73
N GLU A 180 66.93 -52.58 -55.96
CA GLU A 180 66.80 -51.13 -56.19
C GLU A 180 66.40 -50.22 -55.01
N ALA A 181 67.39 -49.97 -54.16
CA ALA A 181 67.43 -48.88 -53.21
C ALA A 181 67.60 -47.52 -53.92
N THR A 182 66.60 -46.64 -53.83
CA THR A 182 66.78 -45.22 -54.19
C THR A 182 66.13 -44.31 -53.16
N ILE A 183 66.93 -43.87 -52.19
CA ILE A 183 67.12 -42.49 -51.68
C ILE A 183 67.86 -42.62 -50.34
N LYS A 184 69.17 -42.33 -50.35
CA LYS A 184 69.98 -42.10 -49.14
C LYS A 184 69.82 -40.63 -48.73
N ALA A 185 68.76 -40.32 -47.99
CA ALA A 185 68.69 -39.03 -47.30
C ALA A 185 69.36 -39.18 -45.93
N GLU A 186 70.17 -38.19 -45.54
CA GLU A 186 70.80 -38.10 -44.22
C GLU A 186 69.74 -38.24 -43.13
N VAL A 187 69.89 -39.21 -42.22
CA VAL A 187 68.97 -39.40 -41.09
C VAL A 187 69.00 -38.12 -40.27
N ASN A 188 67.89 -37.36 -40.22
CA ASN A 188 67.82 -36.18 -39.38
C ASN A 188 67.73 -36.61 -37.91
N LYS A 189 68.87 -36.53 -37.22
CA LYS A 189 69.01 -36.96 -35.82
C LYS A 189 68.46 -35.95 -34.82
N GLY A 190 67.89 -34.83 -35.25
CA GLY A 190 67.17 -33.92 -34.36
C GLY A 190 66.12 -33.07 -35.06
N LEU A 191 64.99 -32.83 -34.41
CA LEU A 191 63.98 -31.87 -34.87
C LEU A 191 63.45 -31.09 -33.66
N SER A 192 63.08 -29.84 -33.90
CA SER A 192 62.46 -28.95 -32.94
C SER A 192 61.15 -28.43 -33.51
N VAL A 193 60.08 -28.49 -32.72
CA VAL A 193 58.71 -28.20 -33.16
C VAL A 193 58.02 -27.31 -32.14
N GLU A 194 57.41 -26.22 -32.61
CA GLU A 194 56.54 -25.40 -31.76
C GLU A 194 55.21 -26.11 -31.46
N MET A 195 54.81 -26.04 -30.21
CA MET A 195 53.67 -26.74 -29.63
C MET A 195 52.75 -25.77 -28.90
N ALA A 196 51.46 -25.83 -29.20
CA ALA A 196 50.44 -25.30 -28.31
C ALA A 196 50.14 -26.32 -27.20
N LYS A 197 49.57 -25.86 -26.08
CA LYS A 197 49.07 -26.76 -25.03
C LYS A 197 48.03 -27.72 -25.63
N GLY A 198 48.27 -29.02 -25.46
CA GLY A 198 47.44 -30.11 -25.97
C GLY A 198 47.87 -30.68 -27.33
N ASP A 199 48.79 -30.02 -28.06
CA ASP A 199 49.35 -30.60 -29.28
C ASP A 199 50.16 -31.87 -28.97
N VAL A 200 50.24 -32.81 -29.92
CA VAL A 200 50.92 -34.09 -29.74
C VAL A 200 51.93 -34.35 -30.86
N ILE A 201 53.11 -34.85 -30.51
CA ILE A 201 54.08 -35.43 -31.45
C ILE A 201 54.08 -36.96 -31.35
N TYR A 202 54.04 -37.63 -32.51
CA TYR A 202 54.23 -39.07 -32.65
C TYR A 202 55.54 -39.34 -33.37
N TYR A 203 56.49 -39.98 -32.68
CA TYR A 203 57.80 -40.33 -33.21
C TYR A 203 57.89 -41.84 -33.43
N GLU A 204 57.97 -42.29 -34.69
CA GLU A 204 57.90 -43.71 -35.06
C GLU A 204 59.27 -44.30 -35.43
N LEU A 205 59.76 -45.25 -34.62
CA LEU A 205 60.92 -46.09 -34.90
C LEU A 205 60.48 -47.45 -35.37
N GLY A 206 61.04 -48.03 -36.42
CA GLY A 206 60.75 -49.43 -36.67
C GLY A 206 61.68 -50.20 -37.58
N ALA A 207 61.34 -51.47 -37.76
CA ALA A 207 62.14 -52.43 -38.51
C ALA A 207 61.25 -53.45 -39.18
N GLY A 208 61.66 -53.96 -40.33
CA GLY A 208 60.87 -54.87 -41.17
C GLY A 208 61.27 -56.33 -41.03
N ASN A 209 62.25 -56.61 -40.17
CA ASN A 209 62.68 -57.95 -39.77
C ASN A 209 63.28 -57.90 -38.34
N ALA A 210 63.66 -59.06 -37.78
CA ALA A 210 64.21 -59.18 -36.43
C ALA A 210 65.49 -58.35 -36.28
N ARG A 211 65.38 -57.18 -35.65
CA ARG A 211 66.44 -56.16 -35.50
C ARG A 211 66.32 -55.43 -34.17
N ASN A 212 67.30 -54.61 -33.85
CA ASN A 212 67.32 -53.84 -32.61
C ASN A 212 67.96 -52.44 -32.76
N TYR A 213 67.40 -51.45 -32.06
CA TYR A 213 68.04 -50.17 -31.74
C TYR A 213 68.76 -50.29 -30.40
N GLN A 214 70.00 -49.79 -30.30
CA GLN A 214 70.80 -49.80 -29.08
C GLN A 214 71.15 -48.37 -28.64
N ASN A 215 71.54 -48.21 -27.38
CA ASN A 215 71.91 -46.95 -26.72
C ASN A 215 70.78 -45.92 -26.65
N MET A 216 69.54 -46.36 -26.41
CA MET A 216 68.39 -45.46 -26.23
C MET A 216 68.52 -44.50 -25.03
N GLN A 217 69.36 -44.86 -24.06
CA GLN A 217 69.78 -44.02 -22.93
C GLN A 217 70.55 -42.74 -23.32
N SER A 218 70.99 -42.61 -24.58
CA SER A 218 71.72 -41.45 -25.08
C SER A 218 70.87 -40.52 -25.95
N ALA A 219 69.60 -40.85 -26.18
CA ALA A 219 68.65 -40.00 -26.90
C ALA A 219 67.78 -39.22 -25.91
N THR A 220 67.40 -37.99 -26.26
CA THR A 220 66.66 -37.08 -25.37
C THR A 220 65.46 -36.43 -26.05
N ILE A 221 64.49 -36.03 -25.23
CA ILE A 221 63.36 -35.17 -25.56
C ILE A 221 63.42 -33.98 -24.63
N THR A 222 63.43 -32.77 -25.16
CA THR A 222 63.41 -31.51 -24.40
C THR A 222 62.12 -30.74 -24.64
N PHE A 223 61.64 -30.08 -23.59
CA PHE A 223 60.57 -29.09 -23.66
C PHE A 223 61.09 -27.75 -23.16
N THR A 224 60.97 -26.72 -23.98
CA THR A 224 61.29 -25.33 -23.62
C THR A 224 59.99 -24.53 -23.56
N ALA A 225 59.60 -24.05 -22.38
CA ALA A 225 58.37 -23.28 -22.23
C ALA A 225 58.45 -21.93 -22.94
N LYS A 226 57.33 -21.48 -23.56
CA LYS A 226 57.21 -20.12 -24.09
C LYS A 226 57.06 -19.17 -22.89
N GLY A 227 57.97 -18.20 -22.72
CA GLY A 227 57.91 -17.24 -21.61
C GLY A 227 56.66 -16.37 -21.67
N GLU A 228 55.99 -16.16 -20.53
CA GLU A 228 54.93 -15.15 -20.35
C GLU A 228 55.55 -13.79 -20.00
N THR A 229 55.09 -12.70 -20.62
CA THR A 229 55.50 -11.33 -20.28
C THR A 229 54.49 -10.69 -19.32
N ASP A 230 54.95 -10.21 -18.16
CA ASP A 230 54.18 -9.54 -17.07
C ASP A 230 53.71 -8.10 -17.43
N GLU A 231 53.49 -7.79 -18.71
CA GLU A 231 53.08 -6.45 -19.13
C GLU A 231 51.56 -6.25 -18.95
N ALA A 232 51.14 -5.11 -18.38
CA ALA A 232 49.73 -4.72 -18.36
C ALA A 232 49.32 -4.20 -19.74
N THR A 233 48.28 -4.80 -20.32
CA THR A 233 47.71 -4.34 -21.59
C THR A 233 46.76 -3.16 -21.38
N ALA A 234 46.57 -2.35 -22.43
CA ALA A 234 45.64 -1.22 -22.40
C ALA A 234 44.20 -1.66 -22.08
N GLU A 235 43.78 -2.81 -22.62
CA GLU A 235 42.47 -3.40 -22.38
C GLU A 235 42.26 -3.77 -20.90
N GLN A 236 43.28 -4.35 -20.25
CA GLN A 236 43.22 -4.68 -18.83
C GLN A 236 43.15 -3.43 -17.95
N ILE A 237 43.93 -2.40 -18.26
CA ILE A 237 43.87 -1.11 -17.52
C ILE A 237 42.48 -0.49 -17.63
N ALA A 238 41.89 -0.49 -18.84
CA ALA A 238 40.54 0.00 -19.06
C ALA A 238 39.49 -0.82 -18.29
N GLU A 239 39.60 -2.15 -18.28
CA GLU A 239 38.70 -3.04 -17.55
C GLU A 239 38.70 -2.77 -16.04
N TYR A 240 39.88 -2.70 -15.41
CA TYR A 240 39.99 -2.45 -13.97
C TYR A 240 39.58 -1.03 -13.58
N THR A 241 39.85 -0.05 -14.45
CA THR A 241 39.35 1.33 -14.28
C THR A 241 37.83 1.35 -14.25
N LYS A 242 37.19 0.69 -15.22
CA LYS A 242 35.73 0.62 -15.30
C LYS A 242 35.12 -0.07 -14.07
N LYS A 243 35.73 -1.17 -13.59
CA LYS A 243 35.28 -1.85 -12.36
C LYS A 243 35.29 -0.94 -11.14
N LEU A 244 36.30 -0.08 -11.00
CA LEU A 244 36.39 0.85 -9.86
C LEU A 244 35.39 2.00 -10.00
N GLU A 245 35.20 2.53 -11.22
CA GLU A 245 34.16 3.53 -11.51
C GLU A 245 32.77 3.01 -11.15
N ASP A 246 32.42 1.80 -11.61
CA ASP A 246 31.11 1.21 -11.36
C ASP A 246 30.86 1.00 -9.85
N LYS A 247 31.90 0.66 -9.07
CA LYS A 247 31.82 0.59 -7.61
C LYS A 247 31.50 1.96 -7.00
N VAL A 248 32.21 3.02 -7.40
CA VAL A 248 31.98 4.37 -6.86
C VAL A 248 30.62 4.91 -7.28
N SER A 249 30.17 4.65 -8.51
CA SER A 249 28.85 5.05 -9.00
C SER A 249 27.68 4.34 -8.30
N ALA A 250 27.92 3.20 -7.66
CA ALA A 250 26.92 2.52 -6.84
C ALA A 250 26.77 3.11 -5.43
N LEU A 251 27.65 4.03 -5.00
CA LEU A 251 27.58 4.71 -3.71
C LEU A 251 26.79 6.02 -3.81
N SER A 252 26.07 6.39 -2.75
CA SER A 252 25.36 7.67 -2.65
C SER A 252 26.21 8.73 -1.95
N PRO A 253 26.39 9.95 -2.51
CA PRO A 253 27.09 11.03 -1.83
C PRO A 253 26.47 11.42 -0.48
N ASP A 254 25.15 11.31 -0.35
CA ASP A 254 24.41 11.70 0.86
C ASP A 254 24.67 10.77 2.06
N ASP A 255 25.24 9.58 1.81
CA ASP A 255 25.62 8.63 2.86
C ASP A 255 26.97 8.96 3.50
N TYR A 256 27.67 10.00 3.06
CA TYR A 256 29.01 10.37 3.52
C TYR A 256 29.09 11.85 3.88
N THR A 257 30.01 12.21 4.78
CA THR A 257 30.36 13.62 4.96
C THR A 257 31.03 14.16 3.70
N ALA A 258 31.01 15.48 3.49
CA ALA A 258 31.68 16.10 2.35
C ALA A 258 33.18 15.74 2.26
N GLU A 259 33.85 15.64 3.41
CA GLU A 259 35.26 15.23 3.49
C GLU A 259 35.45 13.75 3.09
N ASN A 260 34.59 12.86 3.57
CA ASN A 260 34.66 11.43 3.27
C ASN A 260 34.30 11.12 1.80
N TRP A 261 33.31 11.80 1.24
CA TRP A 261 33.00 11.67 -0.19
C TRP A 261 34.16 12.17 -1.06
N ALA A 262 34.81 13.26 -0.67
CA ALA A 262 36.01 13.74 -1.36
C ALA A 262 37.16 12.71 -1.32
N LEU A 263 37.32 11.95 -0.23
CA LEU A 263 38.29 10.84 -0.17
C LEU A 263 37.98 9.72 -1.17
N ILE A 264 36.71 9.31 -1.27
CA ILE A 264 36.27 8.29 -2.25
C ILE A 264 36.59 8.75 -3.68
N GLN A 265 36.26 10.00 -4.02
CA GLN A 265 36.56 10.58 -5.32
C GLN A 265 38.07 10.68 -5.57
N LYS A 266 38.86 10.99 -4.53
CA LYS A 266 40.33 11.01 -4.60
C LYS A 266 40.89 9.62 -4.90
N TYR A 267 40.42 8.55 -4.26
CA TYR A 267 40.92 7.19 -4.52
C TYR A 267 40.63 6.74 -5.96
N LEU A 268 39.45 7.05 -6.50
CA LEU A 268 39.14 6.81 -7.90
C LEU A 268 40.05 7.59 -8.85
N LYS A 269 40.28 8.88 -8.56
CA LYS A 269 41.14 9.74 -9.37
C LYS A 269 42.59 9.27 -9.34
N ASP A 270 43.12 8.97 -8.16
CA ASP A 270 44.51 8.50 -7.99
C ASP A 270 44.74 7.17 -8.73
N PHE A 271 43.73 6.27 -8.77
CA PHE A 271 43.80 5.04 -9.56
C PHE A 271 43.81 5.31 -11.07
N LYS A 272 42.99 6.26 -11.56
CA LYS A 272 42.91 6.63 -12.98
C LYS A 272 44.16 7.32 -13.51
N ASP A 273 44.77 8.18 -12.69
CA ASP A 273 45.92 9.00 -13.10
C ASP A 273 47.25 8.22 -13.03
N ALA A 274 47.25 7.01 -12.46
CA ALA A 274 48.44 6.17 -12.34
C ALA A 274 48.75 5.41 -13.64
N GLU A 275 50.04 5.22 -13.94
CA GLU A 275 50.51 4.40 -15.05
C GLU A 275 50.82 2.97 -14.59
N TYR A 276 50.24 1.98 -15.28
CA TYR A 276 50.44 0.57 -14.97
C TYR A 276 51.19 -0.13 -16.11
N THR A 277 52.45 -0.47 -15.89
CA THR A 277 53.28 -1.21 -16.86
C THR A 277 53.23 -2.72 -16.63
N LYS A 278 52.77 -3.16 -15.46
CA LYS A 278 52.68 -4.57 -15.07
C LYS A 278 51.30 -4.97 -14.58
N LEU A 279 50.81 -6.12 -15.02
CA LEU A 279 49.47 -6.61 -14.65
C LEU A 279 49.36 -6.88 -13.15
N SER A 280 50.43 -7.40 -12.55
CA SER A 280 50.52 -7.63 -11.10
C SER A 280 50.34 -6.32 -10.30
N VAL A 281 50.90 -5.21 -10.77
CA VAL A 281 50.80 -3.89 -10.13
C VAL A 281 49.40 -3.30 -10.28
N LEU A 282 48.78 -3.42 -11.47
CA LEU A 282 47.40 -2.97 -11.72
C LEU A 282 46.40 -3.63 -10.75
N LYS A 283 46.49 -4.96 -10.59
CA LYS A 283 45.58 -5.72 -9.71
C LYS A 283 45.73 -5.31 -8.24
N ALA A 284 46.97 -5.20 -7.77
CA ALA A 284 47.24 -4.79 -6.39
C ALA A 284 46.74 -3.35 -6.11
N ALA A 285 46.90 -2.44 -7.07
CA ALA A 285 46.38 -1.08 -6.95
C ALA A 285 44.84 -1.05 -6.90
N TYR A 286 44.16 -1.90 -7.69
CA TYR A 286 42.70 -1.99 -7.69
C TYR A 286 42.18 -2.51 -6.36
N GLU A 287 42.74 -3.62 -5.86
CA GLU A 287 42.35 -4.21 -4.56
C GLU A 287 42.56 -3.20 -3.42
N LYS A 288 43.66 -2.46 -3.46
CA LYS A 288 43.91 -1.39 -2.50
C LYS A 288 42.88 -0.27 -2.60
N ALA A 289 42.57 0.23 -3.79
CA ALA A 289 41.59 1.30 -3.98
C ALA A 289 40.19 0.88 -3.52
N VAL A 290 39.78 -0.36 -3.80
CA VAL A 290 38.53 -0.95 -3.30
C VAL A 290 38.53 -0.98 -1.77
N SER A 291 39.60 -1.49 -1.15
CA SER A 291 39.72 -1.55 0.31
C SER A 291 39.74 -0.16 0.96
N ASP A 292 40.40 0.82 0.35
CA ASP A 292 40.46 2.19 0.85
C ASP A 292 39.08 2.85 0.77
N ILE A 293 38.33 2.65 -0.32
CA ILE A 293 36.95 3.13 -0.48
C ILE A 293 36.02 2.48 0.54
N ASP A 294 36.09 1.16 0.71
CA ASP A 294 35.24 0.41 1.65
C ASP A 294 35.54 0.75 3.12
N ALA A 295 36.72 1.30 3.41
CA ALA A 295 37.09 1.75 4.75
C ALA A 295 36.59 3.16 5.09
N VAL A 296 36.03 3.91 4.12
CA VAL A 296 35.50 5.27 4.36
C VAL A 296 34.19 5.17 5.15
N LYS A 297 34.11 5.89 6.28
CA LYS A 297 32.94 5.85 7.17
C LYS A 297 31.74 6.59 6.58
N THR A 298 30.57 5.96 6.66
CA THR A 298 29.26 6.55 6.33
C THR A 298 28.78 7.48 7.44
N ASN A 299 27.83 8.35 7.10
CA ASN A 299 27.18 9.30 8.00
C ASN A 299 25.93 8.73 8.70
N THR A 300 25.96 7.42 9.01
CA THR A 300 24.78 6.65 9.46
C THR A 300 24.13 7.21 10.73
N VAL A 301 24.94 7.75 11.65
CA VAL A 301 24.46 8.33 12.90
C VAL A 301 23.71 9.64 12.65
N ASP A 302 24.28 10.56 11.86
CA ASP A 302 23.61 11.84 11.57
C ASP A 302 22.34 11.65 10.74
N ASN A 303 22.33 10.70 9.82
CA ASN A 303 21.12 10.33 9.06
C ASN A 303 20.03 9.80 10.01
N ALA A 304 20.38 8.96 10.99
CA ALA A 304 19.45 8.52 12.02
C ALA A 304 18.95 9.70 12.89
N LYS A 305 19.84 10.61 13.31
CA LYS A 305 19.47 11.83 14.08
C LYS A 305 18.48 12.68 13.30
N ALA A 306 18.75 12.95 12.02
CA ALA A 306 17.88 13.74 11.16
C ALA A 306 16.50 13.10 10.99
N ALA A 307 16.44 11.80 10.73
CA ALA A 307 15.19 11.06 10.61
C ALA A 307 14.37 11.12 11.91
N LYS A 308 14.98 10.84 13.07
CA LYS A 308 14.28 10.85 14.36
C LYS A 308 13.87 12.23 14.83
N LYS A 309 14.64 13.28 14.49
CA LYS A 309 14.19 14.66 14.70
C LYS A 309 12.99 15.01 13.82
N ALA A 310 12.94 14.55 12.58
CA ALA A 310 11.79 14.75 11.70
C ALA A 310 10.54 14.04 12.26
N ASP A 311 10.67 12.76 12.63
CA ASP A 311 9.59 11.98 13.27
C ASP A 311 9.07 12.68 14.54
N MET A 312 10.00 13.16 15.39
CA MET A 312 9.66 13.88 16.62
C MET A 312 8.93 15.20 16.32
N ALA A 313 9.42 15.98 15.36
CA ALA A 313 8.81 17.24 14.98
C ALA A 313 7.39 17.06 14.38
N GLU A 314 7.14 15.97 13.67
CA GLU A 314 5.80 15.62 13.19
C GLU A 314 4.87 15.28 14.34
N TYR A 315 5.30 14.41 15.27
CA TYR A 315 4.50 14.08 16.46
C TYR A 315 4.22 15.32 17.31
N TRP A 316 5.23 16.16 17.57
CA TRP A 316 5.10 17.37 18.37
C TRP A 316 4.02 18.33 17.85
N LYS A 317 3.89 18.48 16.52
CA LYS A 317 2.85 19.32 15.88
C LYS A 317 1.42 18.83 16.14
N THR A 318 1.25 17.56 16.47
CA THR A 318 -0.07 16.99 16.82
C THR A 318 -0.48 17.33 18.25
N LEU A 319 0.48 17.72 19.09
CA LEU A 319 0.25 18.06 20.48
C LEU A 319 -0.12 19.54 20.60
N LYS A 320 -1.03 19.84 21.53
CA LYS A 320 -1.47 21.20 21.84
C LYS A 320 -1.35 21.42 23.34
N GLU A 321 -0.66 22.48 23.73
CA GLU A 321 -0.45 22.83 25.14
C GLU A 321 -1.76 22.90 25.93
N GLU A 322 -2.78 23.51 25.33
CA GLU A 322 -4.10 23.71 25.96
C GLU A 322 -4.86 22.41 26.26
N ASN A 323 -4.45 21.28 25.66
CA ASN A 323 -5.07 19.97 25.86
C ASN A 323 -4.53 19.23 27.10
N TYR A 324 -3.49 19.75 27.73
CA TYR A 324 -2.86 19.15 28.91
C TYR A 324 -3.09 20.00 30.16
N THR A 325 -2.93 19.38 31.33
CA THR A 325 -2.74 20.16 32.56
C THR A 325 -1.39 20.88 32.50
N ALA A 326 -1.24 21.99 33.24
CA ALA A 326 0.03 22.72 33.26
C ALA A 326 1.24 21.83 33.65
N GLU A 327 1.06 20.94 34.64
CA GLU A 327 2.07 19.97 35.05
C GLU A 327 2.32 18.88 33.97
N GLY A 328 1.26 18.40 33.33
CA GLY A 328 1.36 17.44 32.24
C GLY A 328 2.12 18.00 31.05
N TRP A 329 1.78 19.21 30.59
CA TRP A 329 2.49 19.88 29.50
C TRP A 329 3.95 20.12 29.84
N THR A 330 4.24 20.58 31.07
CA THR A 330 5.63 20.74 31.54
C THR A 330 6.42 19.44 31.39
N THR A 331 5.82 18.30 31.70
CA THR A 331 6.45 16.98 31.54
C THR A 331 6.64 16.59 30.07
N VAL A 332 5.63 16.79 29.22
CA VAL A 332 5.69 16.54 27.76
C VAL A 332 6.78 17.39 27.11
N ASN A 333 6.80 18.68 27.40
CA ASN A 333 7.80 19.62 26.90
C ASN A 333 9.21 19.28 27.40
N ALA A 334 9.37 18.92 28.68
CA ALA A 334 10.66 18.49 29.21
C ALA A 334 11.19 17.23 28.49
N ALA A 335 10.33 16.26 28.16
CA ALA A 335 10.71 15.08 27.42
C ALA A 335 11.14 15.40 25.98
N HIS A 336 10.43 16.32 25.31
CA HIS A 336 10.80 16.81 23.97
C HIS A 336 12.14 17.56 23.97
N GLU A 337 12.34 18.51 24.87
CA GLU A 337 13.61 19.26 24.98
C GLU A 337 14.77 18.35 25.36
N LYS A 338 14.52 17.36 26.23
CA LYS A 338 15.50 16.34 26.56
C LYS A 338 15.89 15.49 25.35
N PHE A 339 14.92 15.09 24.52
CA PHE A 339 15.22 14.40 23.25
C PHE A 339 16.12 15.24 22.35
N LEU A 340 15.78 16.52 22.13
CA LEU A 340 16.56 17.41 21.27
C LEU A 340 18.00 17.59 21.75
N THR A 341 18.23 17.50 23.06
CA THR A 341 19.57 17.57 23.67
C THR A 341 20.31 16.23 23.59
N ASP A 342 19.68 15.15 24.04
CA ASP A 342 20.32 13.83 24.15
C ASP A 342 20.64 13.25 22.76
N VAL A 343 19.78 13.48 21.76
CA VAL A 343 19.97 12.94 20.40
C VAL A 343 21.24 13.48 19.75
N GLU A 344 21.68 14.70 20.10
CA GLU A 344 22.93 15.27 19.60
C GLU A 344 24.16 14.54 20.12
N THR A 345 24.08 14.05 21.36
CA THR A 345 25.17 13.35 22.04
C THR A 345 25.27 11.87 21.71
N ALA A 346 24.26 11.31 21.01
CA ALA A 346 24.26 9.92 20.60
C ALA A 346 25.42 9.62 19.61
N GLU A 347 26.17 8.54 19.88
CA GLU A 347 27.35 8.13 19.10
C GLU A 347 27.06 7.00 18.13
N THR A 348 25.93 6.29 18.29
CA THR A 348 25.49 5.19 17.43
C THR A 348 24.04 5.36 16.98
N ALA A 349 23.64 4.66 15.91
CA ALA A 349 22.26 4.69 15.42
C ALA A 349 21.29 4.02 16.41
N GLU A 350 21.74 2.98 17.12
CA GLU A 350 21.01 2.36 18.22
C GLU A 350 20.75 3.33 19.38
N ASP A 351 21.74 4.15 19.75
CA ASP A 351 21.56 5.17 20.79
C ASP A 351 20.52 6.21 20.38
N VAL A 352 20.56 6.65 19.11
CA VAL A 352 19.56 7.59 18.56
C VAL A 352 18.14 7.03 18.69
N ASN A 353 17.94 5.75 18.34
CA ASN A 353 16.64 5.09 18.47
C ASN A 353 16.22 4.97 19.94
N SER A 354 17.14 4.58 20.84
CA SER A 354 16.84 4.47 22.27
C SER A 354 16.43 5.81 22.89
N VAL A 355 17.11 6.91 22.52
CA VAL A 355 16.77 8.28 22.96
C VAL A 355 15.38 8.67 22.45
N TYR A 356 15.08 8.41 21.17
CA TYR A 356 13.77 8.67 20.58
C TYR A 356 12.65 7.90 21.30
N ASP A 357 12.81 6.58 21.46
CA ASP A 357 11.79 5.71 22.06
C ASP A 357 11.53 6.09 23.53
N THR A 358 12.58 6.43 24.27
CA THR A 358 12.47 6.90 25.66
C THR A 358 11.65 8.19 25.76
N ALA A 359 11.93 9.17 24.89
CA ALA A 359 11.20 10.43 24.88
C ALA A 359 9.74 10.25 24.45
N MET A 360 9.50 9.45 23.40
CA MET A 360 8.16 9.12 22.94
C MET A 360 7.33 8.42 24.02
N ALA A 361 7.93 7.48 24.76
CA ALA A 361 7.28 6.82 25.88
C ALA A 361 6.93 7.80 27.00
N ALA A 362 7.86 8.70 27.35
CA ALA A 362 7.64 9.73 28.37
C ALA A 362 6.51 10.70 27.99
N MET A 363 6.48 11.18 26.73
CA MET A 363 5.41 12.06 26.26
C MET A 363 4.06 11.35 26.19
N LYS A 364 4.01 10.11 25.71
CA LYS A 364 2.75 9.33 25.60
C LYS A 364 2.20 8.88 26.95
N ALA A 365 3.04 8.77 27.98
CA ALA A 365 2.60 8.48 29.34
C ALA A 365 1.77 9.63 29.94
N VAL A 366 1.96 10.85 29.46
CA VAL A 366 1.14 12.00 29.84
C VAL A 366 -0.08 12.06 28.92
N VAL A 367 -1.24 11.85 29.52
CA VAL A 367 -2.50 11.70 28.80
C VAL A 367 -3.20 13.08 28.73
N PRO A 368 -3.65 13.54 27.55
CA PRO A 368 -4.38 14.80 27.45
C PRO A 368 -5.68 14.75 28.26
N VAL A 369 -6.08 15.91 28.76
CA VAL A 369 -7.34 16.13 29.47
C VAL A 369 -8.42 16.77 28.58
N LYS A 370 -8.03 17.26 27.40
CA LYS A 370 -8.99 17.76 26.41
C LYS A 370 -8.80 17.13 25.05
N GLU A 371 -9.91 16.97 24.34
CA GLU A 371 -9.96 16.53 22.96
C GLU A 371 -10.95 17.37 22.17
N GLU A 372 -10.50 17.88 21.03
CA GLU A 372 -11.34 18.62 20.10
C GLU A 372 -11.57 17.81 18.84
N GLY A 373 -12.73 18.03 18.23
CA GLY A 373 -13.01 17.53 16.90
C GLY A 373 -14.05 18.36 16.17
N LYS A 374 -14.29 17.99 14.93
CA LYS A 374 -15.16 18.71 14.01
C LYS A 374 -16.04 17.72 13.28
N ASP A 375 -17.29 18.11 13.04
CA ASP A 375 -18.19 17.22 12.33
C ASP A 375 -17.75 16.99 10.87
N LEU A 376 -17.07 17.99 10.30
CA LEU A 376 -16.40 17.92 8.99
C LEU A 376 -15.44 16.73 8.88
N ASP A 377 -14.90 16.19 9.97
CA ASP A 377 -13.91 15.12 9.87
C ASP A 377 -14.55 13.72 9.92
N TYR A 378 -15.84 13.58 10.26
CA TYR A 378 -16.42 12.26 10.52
C TYR A 378 -16.42 11.36 9.30
N CYS A 379 -16.89 11.82 8.14
CA CYS A 379 -17.10 10.89 7.02
C CYS A 379 -15.77 10.27 6.57
N GLU A 380 -14.70 11.06 6.50
CA GLU A 380 -13.37 10.55 6.17
C GLU A 380 -12.85 9.57 7.23
N LYS A 381 -12.94 9.93 8.52
CA LYS A 381 -12.49 9.07 9.63
C LYS A 381 -13.28 7.76 9.70
N MET A 382 -14.60 7.82 9.50
CA MET A 382 -15.50 6.66 9.53
C MET A 382 -15.30 5.74 8.31
N ASN A 383 -15.15 6.31 7.11
CA ASN A 383 -14.83 5.52 5.92
C ASN A 383 -13.46 4.81 6.07
N ALA A 384 -12.48 5.47 6.69
CA ALA A 384 -11.15 4.89 6.93
C ALA A 384 -11.13 3.84 8.04
N ASN A 385 -11.99 3.95 9.06
CA ASN A 385 -12.01 3.05 10.22
C ASN A 385 -12.99 1.87 10.10
N GLY A 386 -13.71 1.74 8.98
CA GLY A 386 -14.72 0.70 8.78
C GLY A 386 -16.01 0.91 9.57
N TYR A 387 -16.40 2.18 9.77
CA TYR A 387 -17.63 2.61 10.46
C TYR A 387 -17.74 2.19 11.93
N THR A 388 -16.59 1.95 12.58
CA THR A 388 -16.51 1.65 14.00
C THR A 388 -16.34 2.94 14.83
N TRP A 389 -16.23 2.81 16.15
CA TRP A 389 -15.92 3.92 17.04
C TRP A 389 -14.56 4.54 16.70
N ILE A 390 -14.51 5.86 16.63
CA ILE A 390 -13.27 6.64 16.60
C ILE A 390 -12.80 6.77 18.04
N THR A 391 -11.69 6.12 18.37
CA THR A 391 -11.19 6.04 19.75
C THR A 391 -10.54 7.35 20.17
N GLY A 392 -10.91 7.83 21.35
CA GLY A 392 -10.32 9.02 21.99
C GLY A 392 -9.83 8.72 23.40
N VAL A 393 -9.05 9.64 23.95
CA VAL A 393 -8.52 9.63 25.30
C VAL A 393 -9.58 10.03 26.34
N VAL A 394 -10.42 11.01 26.03
CA VAL A 394 -11.48 11.53 26.90
C VAL A 394 -12.81 10.88 26.56
N ALA A 395 -13.13 10.75 25.27
CA ALA A 395 -14.31 10.01 24.82
C ALA A 395 -14.11 9.41 23.43
N ASP A 396 -14.72 8.25 23.20
CA ASP A 396 -14.88 7.70 21.86
C ASP A 396 -16.05 8.39 21.16
N THR A 397 -16.01 8.49 19.84
CA THR A 397 -17.11 9.09 19.08
C THR A 397 -17.47 8.30 17.82
N LYS A 398 -18.73 8.43 17.38
CA LYS A 398 -19.27 7.72 16.23
C LYS A 398 -20.41 8.50 15.58
N LEU A 399 -20.58 8.34 14.27
CA LEU A 399 -21.79 8.77 13.56
C LEU A 399 -22.63 7.55 13.16
N MET A 400 -23.93 7.61 13.35
CA MET A 400 -24.90 6.57 13.00
C MET A 400 -26.11 7.19 12.29
N THR A 401 -27.00 6.35 11.80
CA THR A 401 -28.30 6.73 11.23
C THR A 401 -29.44 5.89 11.83
N GLY A 402 -30.68 6.06 11.39
CA GLY A 402 -31.86 5.50 12.04
C GLY A 402 -32.48 6.48 13.05
N THR A 403 -33.13 6.01 14.11
CA THR A 403 -33.63 6.85 15.20
C THR A 403 -33.31 6.21 16.55
N VAL A 404 -33.13 6.99 17.61
CA VAL A 404 -32.86 6.45 18.95
C VAL A 404 -34.04 5.61 19.45
N ALA A 405 -35.26 5.97 19.07
CA ALA A 405 -36.49 5.27 19.48
C ALA A 405 -36.74 3.95 18.73
N ASP A 406 -36.48 3.91 17.42
CA ASP A 406 -36.82 2.76 16.56
C ASP A 406 -35.62 1.85 16.26
N GLY A 407 -34.41 2.33 16.55
CA GLY A 407 -33.17 1.59 16.38
C GLY A 407 -32.14 2.36 15.56
N LEU A 408 -30.90 2.33 16.04
CA LEU A 408 -29.75 2.91 15.33
C LEU A 408 -29.14 1.89 14.37
N LEU A 409 -28.65 2.40 13.25
CA LEU A 409 -27.98 1.66 12.19
C LEU A 409 -26.61 2.28 11.93
N ASP A 410 -25.62 1.42 11.71
CA ASP A 410 -24.30 1.86 11.27
C ASP A 410 -24.37 2.37 9.83
N PHE A 411 -23.57 3.38 9.51
CA PHE A 411 -23.18 3.58 8.11
C PHE A 411 -22.38 2.36 7.64
N ASP A 412 -22.55 1.95 6.38
CA ASP A 412 -21.91 0.74 5.86
C ASP A 412 -21.35 0.89 4.44
N LYS A 413 -21.57 2.06 3.81
CA LYS A 413 -21.05 2.37 2.47
C LYS A 413 -20.43 3.76 2.38
N GLN A 414 -19.35 3.82 1.63
CA GLN A 414 -18.79 5.04 1.12
C GLN A 414 -19.58 5.46 -0.12
N GLY A 415 -19.91 6.74 -0.22
CA GLY A 415 -20.53 7.36 -1.38
C GLY A 415 -19.54 7.61 -2.52
N ALA A 416 -19.74 8.72 -3.22
CA ALA A 416 -18.92 9.09 -4.37
C ALA A 416 -17.45 9.38 -4.00
N ASP A 417 -17.17 9.78 -2.76
CA ASP A 417 -15.85 10.11 -2.25
C ASP A 417 -15.74 9.80 -0.75
N LYS A 418 -14.54 10.01 -0.19
CA LYS A 418 -14.26 9.74 1.23
C LYS A 418 -15.01 10.64 2.21
N TYR A 419 -15.68 11.69 1.73
CA TYR A 419 -16.42 12.67 2.54
C TYR A 419 -17.93 12.43 2.53
N TYR A 420 -18.36 11.27 2.02
CA TYR A 420 -19.75 10.86 1.85
C TYR A 420 -19.91 9.43 2.36
N MET A 421 -20.84 9.21 3.28
CA MET A 421 -21.30 7.88 3.70
C MET A 421 -22.83 7.75 3.79
N TYR A 422 -23.33 6.52 3.62
CA TYR A 422 -24.75 6.16 3.74
C TYR A 422 -24.91 4.73 4.24
N ASN A 423 -26.11 4.39 4.71
CA ASN A 423 -26.50 3.01 5.00
C ASN A 423 -27.25 2.44 3.79
N GLU A 424 -26.81 1.29 3.29
CA GLU A 424 -27.37 0.62 2.10
C GLU A 424 -28.83 0.22 2.30
N SER A 425 -29.17 -0.35 3.46
CA SER A 425 -30.52 -0.86 3.74
C SER A 425 -31.58 0.25 3.83
N LEU A 426 -31.26 1.39 4.46
CA LEU A 426 -32.15 2.56 4.53
C LEU A 426 -32.39 3.21 3.17
N ASN A 427 -31.46 3.01 2.22
CA ASN A 427 -31.53 3.56 0.88
C ASN A 427 -31.97 2.54 -0.18
N ALA A 428 -32.39 1.34 0.25
CA ALA A 428 -32.84 0.29 -0.66
C ALA A 428 -34.07 0.75 -1.47
N GLY A 429 -34.02 0.55 -2.78
CA GLY A 429 -35.11 0.91 -3.70
C GLY A 429 -35.08 2.35 -4.23
N PHE A 430 -34.06 3.14 -3.91
CA PHE A 430 -33.80 4.42 -4.57
C PHE A 430 -32.67 4.28 -5.61
N ASP A 431 -32.77 5.02 -6.72
CA ASP A 431 -31.74 5.05 -7.77
C ASP A 431 -30.41 5.67 -7.28
N SER A 432 -30.46 6.45 -6.20
CA SER A 432 -29.31 7.06 -5.54
C SER A 432 -29.60 7.23 -4.04
N PRO A 433 -28.58 7.22 -3.16
CA PRO A 433 -28.81 7.42 -1.73
C PRO A 433 -29.48 8.77 -1.47
N LYS A 434 -30.62 8.74 -0.79
CA LYS A 434 -31.41 9.92 -0.38
C LYS A 434 -31.08 10.37 1.03
N TYR A 435 -30.78 9.43 1.92
CA TYR A 435 -30.43 9.68 3.32
C TYR A 435 -28.95 9.40 3.50
N PHE A 436 -28.20 10.44 3.88
CA PHE A 436 -26.75 10.35 3.94
C PHE A 436 -26.12 11.43 4.80
N ALA A 437 -24.89 11.16 5.23
CA ALA A 437 -23.99 12.14 5.81
C ALA A 437 -22.90 12.50 4.80
N GLN A 438 -22.68 13.78 4.63
CA GLN A 438 -21.48 14.36 4.03
C GLN A 438 -20.87 15.36 5.00
N ASN A 439 -19.57 15.60 4.84
CA ASN A 439 -18.81 16.56 5.65
C ASN A 439 -19.48 17.93 5.81
N TRP A 440 -20.15 18.43 4.78
CA TRP A 440 -20.78 19.74 4.78
C TRP A 440 -22.32 19.69 4.82
N LYS A 441 -22.94 18.52 4.77
CA LYS A 441 -24.40 18.41 4.85
C LYS A 441 -24.90 17.03 5.23
N TRP A 442 -25.98 16.99 5.99
CA TRP A 442 -26.66 15.78 6.41
C TRP A 442 -28.09 15.80 5.90
N TYR A 443 -28.51 14.77 5.17
CA TYR A 443 -29.89 14.62 4.69
C TYR A 443 -30.64 13.56 5.49
N ILE A 444 -31.79 13.96 6.02
CA ILE A 444 -32.64 13.14 6.87
C ILE A 444 -34.05 12.98 6.28
N GLY A 445 -34.75 11.96 6.74
CA GLY A 445 -36.18 11.71 6.47
C GLY A 445 -36.93 11.31 7.72
N ARG A 446 -38.20 10.90 7.58
CA ARG A 446 -39.11 10.55 8.69
C ARG A 446 -38.50 9.55 9.70
N ASN A 447 -37.78 8.53 9.21
CA ASN A 447 -37.18 7.47 10.03
C ASN A 447 -35.68 7.30 9.75
N ALA A 448 -35.03 8.33 9.22
CA ALA A 448 -33.63 8.28 8.83
C ALA A 448 -32.94 9.53 9.36
N ALA A 449 -32.74 9.59 10.68
CA ALA A 449 -31.98 10.64 11.32
C ALA A 449 -30.47 10.45 11.07
N ILE A 450 -29.70 11.48 11.40
CA ILE A 450 -28.26 11.35 11.63
C ILE A 450 -28.03 11.52 13.12
N VAL A 451 -27.32 10.58 13.72
CA VAL A 451 -27.11 10.52 15.17
C VAL A 451 -25.62 10.53 15.44
N GLN A 452 -25.16 11.52 16.20
CA GLN A 452 -23.78 11.60 16.66
C GLN A 452 -23.69 11.12 18.10
N LEU A 453 -22.72 10.23 18.34
CA LEU A 453 -22.55 9.54 19.60
C LEU A 453 -21.21 9.93 20.22
N PHE A 454 -21.22 10.16 21.53
CA PHE A 454 -20.01 10.35 22.34
C PHE A 454 -20.07 9.41 23.54
N LYS A 455 -19.12 8.50 23.66
CA LYS A 455 -19.00 7.58 24.79
C LYS A 455 -17.83 8.01 25.66
N ALA A 456 -18.12 8.44 26.88
CA ALA A 456 -17.09 8.98 27.76
C ALA A 456 -16.16 7.88 28.28
N ASN A 457 -14.85 8.07 28.11
CA ASN A 457 -13.80 7.22 28.70
C ASN A 457 -13.38 7.73 30.09
N LYS A 458 -13.66 9.01 30.38
CA LYS A 458 -13.43 9.69 31.65
C LYS A 458 -14.63 10.57 31.99
N ASP A 459 -14.78 10.92 33.25
CA ASP A 459 -15.69 11.98 33.66
C ASP A 459 -15.27 13.28 32.95
N CYS A 460 -16.19 13.91 32.23
CA CYS A 460 -15.88 15.05 31.38
C CYS A 460 -17.08 15.95 31.10
N SER A 461 -16.79 17.16 30.62
CA SER A 461 -17.75 17.97 29.89
C SER A 461 -17.57 17.79 28.38
N LEU A 462 -18.66 17.91 27.64
CA LEU A 462 -18.73 18.01 26.19
C LEU A 462 -19.35 19.36 25.86
N THR A 463 -18.54 20.26 25.32
CA THR A 463 -19.02 21.50 24.72
C THR A 463 -19.20 21.28 23.24
N PHE A 464 -20.41 21.53 22.75
CA PHE A 464 -20.73 21.48 21.33
C PHE A 464 -20.97 22.91 20.86
N SER A 465 -20.36 23.31 19.74
CA SER A 465 -20.39 24.68 19.25
C SER A 465 -20.58 24.71 17.75
N ASN A 466 -21.59 25.46 17.31
CA ASN A 466 -21.83 25.74 15.90
C ASN A 466 -21.57 27.22 15.63
N VAL A 467 -20.54 27.54 14.83
CA VAL A 467 -20.13 28.93 14.58
C VAL A 467 -20.21 29.23 13.08
N LEU A 468 -21.35 29.77 12.64
CA LEU A 468 -21.59 30.10 11.24
C LEU A 468 -20.88 31.40 10.83
N PRO A 469 -20.22 31.42 9.66
CA PRO A 469 -19.79 32.67 9.03
C PRO A 469 -20.98 33.58 8.69
N GLU A 470 -20.72 34.89 8.58
CA GLU A 470 -21.75 35.87 8.23
C GLU A 470 -22.47 35.50 6.92
N GLY A 471 -23.81 35.53 6.95
CA GLY A 471 -24.66 35.20 5.79
C GLY A 471 -24.85 33.71 5.51
N LYS A 472 -24.35 32.80 6.35
CA LYS A 472 -24.62 31.35 6.27
C LYS A 472 -25.82 30.95 7.15
N THR A 473 -26.50 29.88 6.76
CA THR A 473 -27.63 29.30 7.49
C THR A 473 -27.38 27.81 7.75
N ASN A 474 -28.15 27.23 8.68
CA ASN A 474 -28.06 25.80 9.04
C ASN A 474 -28.75 24.85 8.02
N GLY A 475 -29.16 25.32 6.85
CA GLY A 475 -29.90 24.55 5.85
C GLY A 475 -31.43 24.63 6.00
N TRP A 476 -32.16 23.70 5.38
CA TRP A 476 -33.62 23.60 5.49
C TRP A 476 -33.99 22.77 6.72
N THR A 477 -33.99 23.43 7.86
CA THR A 477 -34.27 22.79 9.15
C THR A 477 -35.74 22.89 9.56
N GLU A 478 -36.61 23.46 8.71
CA GLU A 478 -38.04 23.44 8.99
C GLU A 478 -38.54 22.00 9.02
N ASN A 479 -39.35 21.72 10.03
CA ASN A 479 -39.88 20.41 10.37
C ASN A 479 -38.85 19.41 10.90
N CYS A 480 -37.64 19.85 11.25
CA CYS A 480 -36.62 19.03 11.90
C CYS A 480 -36.65 19.20 13.41
N VAL A 481 -36.08 18.23 14.13
CA VAL A 481 -35.93 18.22 15.59
C VAL A 481 -34.52 17.78 15.91
N LEU A 482 -33.83 18.54 16.77
CA LEU A 482 -32.58 18.11 17.40
C LEU A 482 -32.91 17.61 18.81
N ASN A 483 -32.73 16.31 19.03
CA ASN A 483 -32.86 15.69 20.34
C ASN A 483 -31.47 15.38 20.90
N VAL A 484 -31.31 15.57 22.21
CA VAL A 484 -30.14 15.10 22.93
C VAL A 484 -30.58 14.06 23.95
N TYR A 485 -29.96 12.88 23.90
CA TYR A 485 -30.19 11.81 24.86
C TYR A 485 -28.91 11.50 25.62
N ILE A 486 -29.06 11.05 26.86
CA ILE A 486 -28.00 10.43 27.64
C ILE A 486 -28.36 8.98 27.96
N VAL A 487 -27.41 8.08 27.73
CA VAL A 487 -27.49 6.67 28.09
C VAL A 487 -26.57 6.41 29.26
N ARG A 488 -27.14 5.86 30.33
CA ARG A 488 -26.44 5.52 31.57
C ARG A 488 -26.71 4.05 31.87
N GLY A 489 -25.73 3.19 31.61
CA GLY A 489 -25.96 1.75 31.63
C GLY A 489 -26.97 1.32 30.56
N GLU A 490 -28.13 0.80 30.97
CA GLU A 490 -29.23 0.38 30.07
C GLU A 490 -30.33 1.44 29.92
N GLU A 491 -30.30 2.52 30.71
CA GLU A 491 -31.33 3.55 30.69
C GLU A 491 -31.00 4.63 29.66
N THR A 492 -31.92 4.88 28.72
CA THR A 492 -31.85 5.98 27.74
C THR A 492 -32.83 7.07 28.13
N LYS A 493 -32.35 8.30 28.31
CA LYS A 493 -33.18 9.47 28.65
C LYS A 493 -32.97 10.60 27.67
N LYS A 494 -34.06 11.21 27.21
CA LYS A 494 -34.02 12.46 26.45
C LYS A 494 -33.84 13.63 27.43
N ILE A 495 -32.84 14.48 27.20
CA ILE A 495 -32.45 15.56 28.11
C ILE A 495 -32.53 16.95 27.48
N ALA A 496 -32.65 17.05 26.15
CA ALA A 496 -32.94 18.29 25.45
C ALA A 496 -33.65 18.03 24.12
N THR A 497 -34.49 18.98 23.70
CA THR A 497 -35.14 18.99 22.39
C THR A 497 -35.22 20.41 21.86
N VAL A 498 -34.83 20.60 20.61
CA VAL A 498 -35.01 21.86 19.87
C VAL A 498 -35.79 21.58 18.60
N SER A 499 -36.94 22.22 18.44
CA SER A 499 -37.78 22.10 17.23
C SER A 499 -37.41 23.18 16.23
N ASN A 500 -37.28 22.81 14.95
CA ASN A 500 -36.86 23.68 13.85
C ASN A 500 -35.54 24.43 14.14
N PRO A 501 -34.45 23.72 14.53
CA PRO A 501 -33.21 24.36 14.96
C PRO A 501 -32.61 25.17 13.80
N GLY A 502 -32.55 26.49 13.93
CA GLY A 502 -32.21 27.42 12.85
C GLY A 502 -31.05 28.36 13.16
N THR A 503 -30.75 28.57 14.44
CA THR A 503 -29.71 29.48 14.94
C THR A 503 -28.45 28.75 15.39
N GLN A 504 -27.35 29.46 15.65
CA GLN A 504 -26.11 28.85 16.17
C GLN A 504 -26.33 28.26 17.57
N GLU A 505 -27.11 28.96 18.37
CA GLU A 505 -27.45 28.60 19.74
C GLU A 505 -28.29 27.32 19.80
N ASP A 506 -29.16 27.09 18.82
CA ASP A 506 -29.99 25.88 18.75
C ASP A 506 -29.18 24.59 18.65
N PHE A 507 -27.98 24.64 18.04
CA PHE A 507 -27.08 23.49 17.90
C PHE A 507 -25.95 23.49 18.93
N SER A 508 -25.84 24.51 19.78
CA SER A 508 -24.71 24.65 20.71
C SER A 508 -25.14 24.35 22.15
N GLY A 509 -24.20 23.89 22.98
CA GLY A 509 -24.48 23.64 24.39
C GLY A 509 -23.32 22.99 25.13
N VAL A 510 -23.55 22.72 26.42
CA VAL A 510 -22.58 22.03 27.29
C VAL A 510 -23.31 20.92 28.03
N TRP A 511 -22.75 19.72 27.98
CA TRP A 511 -23.25 18.53 28.65
C TRP A 511 -22.13 17.90 29.46
N TYR A 512 -22.47 17.22 30.54
CA TYR A 512 -21.53 16.53 31.40
C TYR A 512 -21.86 15.03 31.40
N MET A 513 -20.82 14.20 31.44
CA MET A 513 -20.87 12.74 31.35
C MET A 513 -19.92 12.12 32.37
N LYS A 514 -20.31 11.00 32.98
CA LYS A 514 -19.39 10.12 33.71
C LYS A 514 -18.80 9.07 32.78
N ALA A 515 -17.65 8.52 33.15
CA ALA A 515 -17.03 7.42 32.40
C ALA A 515 -18.02 6.27 32.19
N GLY A 516 -18.20 5.87 30.93
CA GLY A 516 -19.16 4.84 30.50
C GLY A 516 -20.49 5.37 29.99
N ASP A 517 -20.85 6.63 30.28
CA ASP A 517 -22.05 7.25 29.72
C ASP A 517 -21.91 7.45 28.21
N VAL A 518 -23.07 7.53 27.52
CA VAL A 518 -23.12 7.86 26.10
C VAL A 518 -24.10 8.99 25.83
N LEU A 519 -23.66 10.06 25.18
CA LEU A 519 -24.54 11.11 24.67
C LEU A 519 -24.88 10.87 23.20
N TYR A 520 -26.16 11.05 22.85
CA TYR A 520 -26.66 10.99 21.48
C TYR A 520 -27.20 12.36 21.07
N PHE A 521 -26.68 12.92 19.98
CA PHE A 521 -27.24 14.07 19.29
C PHE A 521 -27.95 13.57 18.05
N GLU A 522 -29.27 13.51 18.12
CA GLU A 522 -30.13 13.01 17.05
C GLU A 522 -30.73 14.19 16.29
N PHE A 523 -30.32 14.35 15.03
CA PHE A 523 -30.96 15.28 14.10
C PHE A 523 -32.01 14.51 13.27
N ALA A 524 -33.29 14.65 13.63
CA ALA A 524 -34.39 13.84 13.13
C ALA A 524 -35.57 14.69 12.64
N SER A 525 -36.64 14.02 12.20
CA SER A 525 -37.94 14.64 11.96
C SER A 525 -39.06 13.62 12.10
N ASN A 526 -40.09 13.96 12.88
CA ASN A 526 -41.31 13.17 13.00
C ASN A 526 -42.43 13.62 12.04
N ILE A 527 -42.28 14.78 11.39
CA ILE A 527 -43.35 15.41 10.59
C ILE A 527 -43.03 15.52 9.10
N ILE A 528 -41.80 15.20 8.66
CA ILE A 528 -41.49 15.01 7.23
C ILE A 528 -42.37 13.89 6.65
N LEU A 529 -42.98 14.14 5.49
CA LEU A 529 -43.77 13.14 4.77
C LEU A 529 -42.85 12.08 4.14
N GLU A 530 -43.37 10.86 3.98
CA GLU A 530 -42.63 9.78 3.34
C GLU A 530 -42.12 10.21 1.94
N GLY A 531 -40.84 9.95 1.67
CA GLY A 531 -40.17 10.32 0.41
C GLY A 531 -39.66 11.77 0.32
N GLN A 532 -39.98 12.64 1.30
CA GLN A 532 -39.37 13.95 1.44
C GLN A 532 -38.10 13.89 2.30
N VAL A 533 -37.21 14.86 2.09
CA VAL A 533 -35.97 15.02 2.87
C VAL A 533 -35.81 16.45 3.36
N ARG A 534 -35.03 16.60 4.44
CA ARG A 534 -34.53 17.89 4.95
C ARG A 534 -33.04 17.78 5.19
N ASN A 535 -32.36 18.92 5.32
CA ASN A 535 -30.93 18.93 5.52
C ASN A 535 -30.43 19.92 6.55
N PHE A 536 -29.36 19.49 7.22
CA PHE A 536 -28.50 20.33 8.03
C PHE A 536 -27.22 20.59 7.22
N GLU A 537 -26.95 21.84 6.84
CA GLU A 537 -25.80 22.23 5.99
C GLU A 537 -24.61 22.80 6.78
N ALA A 538 -24.72 22.91 8.10
CA ALA A 538 -23.66 23.43 8.94
C ALA A 538 -22.76 22.42 9.70
N PRO A 539 -22.77 21.08 9.47
CA PRO A 539 -21.77 20.21 10.09
C PRO A 539 -20.33 20.72 9.89
N CYS A 540 -20.04 21.35 8.76
CA CYS A 540 -18.72 21.92 8.50
C CYS A 540 -18.27 23.04 9.46
N TYR A 541 -19.22 23.62 10.21
CA TYR A 541 -19.01 24.69 11.20
C TYR A 541 -19.21 24.21 12.63
N THR A 542 -19.53 22.94 12.81
CA THR A 542 -19.78 22.34 14.11
C THR A 542 -18.51 21.71 14.65
N THR A 543 -18.16 22.09 15.87
CA THR A 543 -17.00 21.58 16.60
C THR A 543 -17.44 21.10 17.97
N TYR A 544 -16.69 20.15 18.52
CA TYR A 544 -16.87 19.71 19.89
C TYR A 544 -15.55 19.77 20.65
N LEU A 545 -15.64 20.08 21.93
CA LEU A 545 -14.55 20.05 22.90
C LEU A 545 -14.97 19.15 24.07
N LEU A 546 -14.26 18.06 24.24
CA LEU A 546 -14.33 17.18 25.40
C LEU A 546 -13.27 17.63 26.40
N ASP A 547 -13.63 17.80 27.66
CA ASP A 547 -12.71 18.26 28.71
C ASP A 547 -12.94 17.48 30.01
N SER A 548 -12.01 16.57 30.34
CA SER A 548 -12.05 15.79 31.59
C SER A 548 -11.67 16.58 32.83
N SER A 549 -11.10 17.78 32.67
CA SER A 549 -10.77 18.67 33.79
C SER A 549 -11.92 19.61 34.17
N ALA A 550 -12.95 19.70 33.32
CA ALA A 550 -14.10 20.58 33.49
C ALA A 550 -15.40 19.84 33.83
N PHE A 551 -15.32 18.65 34.44
CA PHE A 551 -16.51 17.95 34.91
C PHE A 551 -17.17 18.67 36.10
N ASP A 552 -18.51 18.80 36.06
CA ASP A 552 -19.32 19.43 37.11
C ASP A 552 -20.43 18.45 37.55
N GLU A 553 -20.32 17.96 38.79
CA GLU A 553 -21.25 16.98 39.38
C GLU A 553 -22.68 17.54 39.55
N GLU A 554 -22.82 18.83 39.87
CA GLU A 554 -24.13 19.45 40.07
C GLU A 554 -24.87 19.62 38.72
N LYS A 555 -24.14 20.04 37.68
CA LYS A 555 -24.67 20.11 36.31
C LYS A 555 -24.99 18.73 35.75
N TYR A 556 -24.11 17.76 35.94
CA TYR A 556 -24.35 16.36 35.57
C TYR A 556 -25.64 15.80 36.20
N THR A 557 -25.86 16.09 37.49
CA THR A 557 -27.06 15.64 38.21
C THR A 557 -28.31 16.33 37.70
N SER A 558 -28.26 17.64 37.45
CA SER A 558 -29.41 18.41 36.95
C SER A 558 -29.76 18.14 35.49
N GLN A 559 -28.81 17.70 34.65
CA GLN A 559 -29.05 17.29 33.26
C GLN A 559 -29.98 16.09 33.13
N ASN A 560 -29.99 15.19 34.12
CA ASN A 560 -30.70 13.91 33.99
C ASN A 560 -32.22 14.06 34.13
N HIS A 561 -32.70 15.25 34.50
CA HIS A 561 -34.11 15.53 34.72
C HIS A 561 -34.80 14.40 35.50
N ASP A 562 -34.13 13.85 36.54
CA ASP A 562 -34.75 12.87 37.42
C ASP A 562 -35.82 13.61 38.20
N LEU A 563 -37.01 13.65 37.60
CA LEU A 563 -38.18 14.28 38.17
C LEU A 563 -38.38 13.64 39.55
N PRO A 564 -38.53 14.45 40.61
CA PRO A 564 -38.87 13.93 41.92
C PRO A 564 -40.04 12.97 41.80
N GLN A 565 -40.07 11.89 42.58
CA GLN A 565 -41.12 10.86 42.46
C GLN A 565 -42.53 11.48 42.49
N ALA A 566 -42.74 12.51 43.30
CA ALA A 566 -43.99 13.27 43.34
C ALA A 566 -44.41 13.89 41.98
N VAL A 567 -43.45 14.33 41.16
CA VAL A 567 -43.72 14.86 39.82
C VAL A 567 -44.03 13.72 38.86
N LYS A 568 -43.31 12.58 38.94
CA LYS A 568 -43.60 11.38 38.14
C LYS A 568 -45.02 10.84 38.41
N ASP A 569 -45.38 10.76 39.69
CA ASP A 569 -46.71 10.35 40.13
C ASP A 569 -47.78 11.31 39.60
N LYS A 570 -47.48 12.62 39.58
CA LYS A 570 -48.39 13.63 39.04
C LYS A 570 -48.58 13.50 37.52
N ILE A 571 -47.51 13.26 36.76
CA ILE A 571 -47.61 12.98 35.31
C ILE A 571 -48.47 11.74 35.06
N ALA A 572 -48.26 10.66 35.83
CA ALA A 572 -49.04 9.43 35.70
C ALA A 572 -50.52 9.65 36.03
N GLU A 573 -50.82 10.39 37.10
CA GLU A 573 -52.19 10.81 37.47
C GLU A 573 -52.88 11.54 36.30
N LYS A 574 -52.20 12.52 35.68
CA LYS A 574 -52.77 13.33 34.61
C LYS A 574 -52.88 12.62 33.27
N LYS A 575 -51.92 11.75 32.95
CA LYS A 575 -52.01 10.87 31.78
C LYS A 575 -53.23 9.95 31.90
N ALA A 576 -53.42 9.32 33.05
CA ALA A 576 -54.59 8.48 33.30
C ALA A 576 -55.91 9.28 33.22
N ALA A 577 -55.92 10.53 33.67
CA ALA A 577 -57.08 11.41 33.54
C ALA A 577 -57.43 11.74 32.08
N LEU A 578 -56.43 12.04 31.24
CA LEU A 578 -56.62 12.25 29.79
C LEU A 578 -57.15 10.99 29.10
N GLU A 579 -56.54 9.84 29.38
CA GLU A 579 -56.95 8.54 28.81
C GLU A 579 -58.37 8.16 29.22
N ALA A 580 -58.71 8.36 30.51
CA ALA A 580 -60.06 8.11 31.02
C ALA A 580 -61.08 9.03 30.36
N TRP A 581 -60.77 10.32 30.18
CA TRP A 581 -61.63 11.25 29.46
C TRP A 581 -61.81 10.84 28.00
N PHE A 582 -60.71 10.55 27.29
CA PHE A 582 -60.76 10.14 25.89
C PHE A 582 -61.60 8.89 25.67
N ALA A 583 -61.52 7.92 26.58
CA ALA A 583 -62.32 6.70 26.55
C ALA A 583 -63.84 6.97 26.71
N THR A 584 -64.26 8.13 27.19
CA THR A 584 -65.68 8.53 27.24
C THR A 584 -66.22 9.03 25.90
N LEU A 585 -65.33 9.30 24.93
CA LEU A 585 -65.69 9.87 23.64
C LEU A 585 -66.00 8.77 22.62
N THR A 586 -66.93 9.05 21.70
CA THR A 586 -67.31 8.11 20.64
C THR A 586 -66.69 8.56 19.32
N GLN A 587 -65.87 7.70 18.70
CA GLN A 587 -65.17 8.02 17.45
C GLN A 587 -66.11 8.50 16.33
N THR A 588 -67.31 7.93 16.22
CA THR A 588 -68.28 8.28 15.17
C THR A 588 -68.88 9.67 15.31
N ASP A 589 -68.72 10.32 16.47
CA ASP A 589 -69.17 11.70 16.69
C ASP A 589 -68.21 12.72 16.05
N TYR A 590 -67.03 12.29 15.62
CA TYR A 590 -65.98 13.13 15.05
C TYR A 590 -65.72 12.81 13.57
N SER A 591 -65.26 13.81 12.82
CA SER A 591 -64.70 13.57 11.49
C SER A 591 -63.39 12.79 11.61
N ALA A 592 -62.98 12.06 10.56
CA ALA A 592 -61.71 11.32 10.59
C ALA A 592 -60.50 12.22 10.90
N THR A 593 -60.49 13.46 10.36
CA THR A 593 -59.45 14.46 10.62
C THR A 593 -59.47 14.94 12.07
N ASN A 594 -60.67 15.26 12.61
CA ASN A 594 -60.78 15.73 14.00
C ASN A 594 -60.47 14.64 15.01
N TRP A 595 -60.83 13.39 14.71
CA TRP A 595 -60.46 12.25 15.56
C TRP A 595 -58.95 12.03 15.61
N ALA A 596 -58.26 12.11 14.46
CA ALA A 596 -56.80 12.03 14.42
C ALA A 596 -56.15 13.18 15.19
N LEU A 597 -56.62 14.42 15.00
CA LEU A 597 -56.14 15.59 15.76
C LEU A 597 -56.31 15.41 17.27
N LEU A 598 -57.44 14.87 17.71
CA LEU A 598 -57.72 14.59 19.12
C LEU A 598 -56.73 13.55 19.69
N GLN A 599 -56.42 12.50 18.93
CA GLN A 599 -55.43 11.50 19.32
C GLN A 599 -54.02 12.10 19.41
N ASP A 600 -53.64 12.93 18.44
CA ASP A 600 -52.35 13.63 18.42
C ASP A 600 -52.20 14.59 19.61
N GLU A 601 -53.25 15.35 19.94
CA GLU A 601 -53.26 16.26 21.09
C GLU A 601 -53.05 15.49 22.40
N ILE A 602 -53.75 14.37 22.60
CA ILE A 602 -53.59 13.56 23.83
C ILE A 602 -52.18 12.95 23.90
N ALA A 603 -51.67 12.44 22.77
CA ALA A 603 -50.32 11.88 22.70
C ALA A 603 -49.25 12.95 22.98
N SER A 604 -49.53 14.22 22.64
CA SER A 604 -48.62 15.35 22.88
C SER A 604 -48.31 15.55 24.37
N PHE A 605 -49.24 15.22 25.28
CA PHE A 605 -49.01 15.36 26.72
C PHE A 605 -47.78 14.57 27.18
N ALA A 606 -47.72 13.28 26.84
CA ALA A 606 -46.60 12.43 27.24
C ALA A 606 -45.28 12.91 26.62
N ALA A 607 -45.30 13.31 25.34
CA ALA A 607 -44.13 13.82 24.66
C ALA A 607 -43.60 15.13 25.28
N ARG A 608 -44.51 16.05 25.62
CA ARG A 608 -44.18 17.36 26.22
C ARG A 608 -43.76 17.23 27.67
N CYS A 609 -44.23 16.22 28.41
CA CYS A 609 -43.78 15.95 29.77
C CYS A 609 -42.27 15.67 29.87
N GLU A 610 -41.66 15.09 28.84
CA GLU A 610 -40.22 14.82 28.82
C GLU A 610 -39.37 16.09 28.82
N THR A 611 -39.92 17.23 28.37
CA THR A 611 -39.14 18.45 28.10
C THR A 611 -39.63 19.68 28.87
N GLU A 612 -40.93 19.76 29.16
CA GLU A 612 -41.56 20.97 29.71
C GLU A 612 -41.86 20.86 31.22
N VAL A 613 -41.91 19.65 31.77
CA VAL A 613 -42.31 19.42 33.16
C VAL A 613 -41.07 19.33 34.04
N LYS A 614 -40.96 20.23 35.02
CA LYS A 614 -39.93 20.17 36.07
C LYS A 614 -40.54 19.98 37.46
N THR A 615 -41.77 20.45 37.64
CA THR A 615 -42.51 20.46 38.90
C THR A 615 -43.89 19.84 38.75
N ALA A 616 -44.56 19.54 39.86
CA ALA A 616 -45.93 19.05 39.85
C ALA A 616 -46.91 20.09 39.27
N GLU A 617 -46.66 21.39 39.52
CA GLU A 617 -47.42 22.49 38.93
C GLU A 617 -47.25 22.57 37.41
N ASP A 618 -46.06 22.28 36.87
CA ASP A 618 -45.85 22.22 35.42
C ASP A 618 -46.66 21.10 34.78
N ALA A 619 -46.70 19.91 35.41
CA ALA A 619 -47.51 18.78 34.94
C ALA A 619 -49.01 19.14 34.91
N GLU A 620 -49.49 19.83 35.95
CA GLU A 620 -50.89 20.30 36.04
C GLU A 620 -51.18 21.35 34.97
N ARG A 621 -50.28 22.32 34.76
CA ARG A 621 -50.42 23.36 33.74
C ARG A 621 -50.49 22.76 32.34
N LEU A 622 -49.54 21.86 32.02
CA LEU A 622 -49.47 21.18 30.73
C LEU A 622 -50.71 20.32 30.47
N TYR A 623 -51.18 19.59 31.49
CA TYR A 623 -52.43 18.82 31.40
C TYR A 623 -53.61 19.72 31.03
N ASN A 624 -53.78 20.85 31.72
CA ASN A 624 -54.89 21.76 31.47
C ASN A 624 -54.83 22.38 30.07
N GLU A 625 -53.64 22.67 29.57
CA GLU A 625 -53.43 23.17 28.20
C GLU A 625 -53.84 22.13 27.15
N VAL A 626 -53.29 20.91 27.24
CA VAL A 626 -53.63 19.82 26.31
C VAL A 626 -55.11 19.46 26.40
N PHE A 627 -55.66 19.40 27.61
CA PHE A 627 -57.07 19.10 27.81
C PHE A 627 -57.98 20.17 27.17
N ALA A 628 -57.65 21.45 27.31
CA ALA A 628 -58.40 22.54 26.69
C ALA A 628 -58.33 22.48 25.15
N ALA A 629 -57.15 22.19 24.58
CA ALA A 629 -56.98 22.01 23.14
C ALA A 629 -57.80 20.82 22.62
N ALA A 630 -57.74 19.68 23.32
CA ALA A 630 -58.53 18.50 22.99
C ALA A 630 -60.05 18.75 23.08
N GLN A 631 -60.50 19.51 24.10
CA GLN A 631 -61.91 19.91 24.24
C GLN A 631 -62.40 20.86 23.14
N ALA A 632 -61.50 21.64 22.54
CA ALA A 632 -61.84 22.57 21.46
C ALA A 632 -62.09 21.87 20.10
N VAL A 633 -61.72 20.58 19.98
CA VAL A 633 -61.98 19.80 18.77
C VAL A 633 -63.49 19.53 18.64
N GLU A 634 -64.13 20.17 17.66
CA GLU A 634 -65.57 20.06 17.46
C GLU A 634 -65.98 18.64 16.98
N THR A 635 -67.11 18.15 17.51
CA THR A 635 -67.85 17.02 16.93
C THR A 635 -68.50 17.41 15.60
N ILE A 636 -68.92 16.41 14.81
CA ILE A 636 -69.69 16.62 13.57
C ILE A 636 -70.93 17.46 13.88
N ALA A 637 -71.67 17.13 14.94
CA ALA A 637 -72.89 17.85 15.31
C ALA A 637 -72.62 19.30 15.73
N GLN A 638 -71.53 19.56 16.47
CA GLN A 638 -71.12 20.92 16.84
C GLN A 638 -70.69 21.73 15.62
N ALA A 639 -69.88 21.16 14.73
CA ALA A 639 -69.46 21.81 13.50
C ALA A 639 -70.65 22.16 12.59
N GLU A 640 -71.65 21.27 12.49
CA GLU A 640 -72.90 21.52 11.77
C GLU A 640 -73.74 22.63 12.41
N ALA A 641 -73.85 22.65 13.74
CA ALA A 641 -74.56 23.70 14.46
C ALA A 641 -73.88 25.07 14.30
N THR A 642 -72.55 25.13 14.41
CA THR A 642 -71.73 26.32 14.18
C THR A 642 -71.91 26.81 12.74
N LEU A 643 -71.86 25.91 11.75
CA LEU A 643 -72.11 26.27 10.35
C LEU A 643 -73.51 26.84 10.18
N LYS A 644 -74.54 26.17 10.69
CA LYS A 644 -75.94 26.61 10.57
C LYS A 644 -76.15 27.99 11.20
N LYS A 645 -75.55 28.26 12.36
CA LYS A 645 -75.60 29.57 13.02
C LYS A 645 -74.95 30.65 12.14
N THR A 646 -73.74 30.41 11.64
CA THR A 646 -73.05 31.38 10.76
C THR A 646 -73.82 31.64 9.46
N LEU A 647 -74.43 30.62 8.85
CA LEU A 647 -75.26 30.80 7.65
C LEU A 647 -76.54 31.59 7.96
N GLN A 648 -77.11 31.44 9.16
CA GLN A 648 -78.23 32.25 9.61
C GLN A 648 -77.81 33.73 9.78
N GLU A 649 -76.66 33.99 10.42
CA GLU A 649 -76.11 35.35 10.56
C GLU A 649 -75.92 36.01 9.18
N TYR A 650 -75.40 35.28 8.19
CA TYR A 650 -75.27 35.78 6.81
C TYR A 650 -76.62 36.06 6.14
N ALA A 651 -77.64 35.24 6.40
CA ALA A 651 -79.00 35.47 5.89
C ALA A 651 -79.66 36.69 6.56
N ASP A 652 -79.36 36.94 7.84
CA ASP A 652 -79.84 38.09 8.59
C ASP A 652 -79.15 39.39 8.13
N GLU A 653 -77.84 39.36 7.88
CA GLU A 653 -77.12 40.48 7.25
C GLU A 653 -77.69 40.84 5.87
N LEU A 654 -78.05 39.84 5.06
CA LEU A 654 -78.72 40.07 3.77
C LEU A 654 -80.10 40.73 3.96
N GLN A 655 -80.85 40.33 5.00
CA GLN A 655 -82.14 40.95 5.34
C GLN A 655 -81.96 42.41 5.70
N VAL A 656 -80.99 42.74 6.56
CA VAL A 656 -80.67 44.11 6.93
C VAL A 656 -80.37 44.95 5.68
N LYS A 657 -79.60 44.40 4.73
CA LYS A 657 -79.29 45.12 3.49
C LYS A 657 -80.53 45.39 2.63
N TYR A 658 -81.43 44.42 2.51
CA TYR A 658 -82.70 44.60 1.82
C TYR A 658 -83.57 45.67 2.50
N ASP A 659 -83.65 45.66 3.84
CA ASP A 659 -84.43 46.63 4.61
C ASP A 659 -83.88 48.05 4.44
N GLU A 660 -82.55 48.22 4.45
CA GLU A 660 -81.86 49.48 4.13
C GLU A 660 -82.23 50.00 2.73
N LEU A 661 -82.21 49.13 1.72
CA LEU A 661 -82.50 49.51 0.34
C LEU A 661 -83.92 50.02 0.17
N ILE A 662 -84.88 49.44 0.91
CA ILE A 662 -86.29 49.84 0.91
C ILE A 662 -86.51 51.16 1.66
N ALA A 663 -85.85 51.33 2.79
CA ALA A 663 -85.96 52.57 3.57
C ALA A 663 -85.44 53.77 2.78
N ASN A 664 -84.37 53.58 2.00
CA ASN A 664 -83.66 54.68 1.35
C ASN A 664 -84.11 54.98 -0.10
N ASN A 665 -84.91 54.12 -0.74
CA ASN A 665 -85.26 54.26 -2.15
C ASN A 665 -86.75 54.05 -2.43
N LYS A 666 -87.23 54.56 -3.57
CA LYS A 666 -88.56 54.27 -4.09
C LYS A 666 -88.45 53.29 -5.25
N TYR A 667 -89.27 52.25 -5.25
CA TYR A 667 -89.29 51.23 -6.30
C TYR A 667 -90.63 51.19 -7.01
N THR A 668 -90.63 50.76 -8.28
CA THR A 668 -91.86 50.38 -8.98
C THR A 668 -92.37 49.04 -8.42
N LYS A 669 -93.60 48.65 -8.77
CA LYS A 669 -94.18 47.37 -8.31
C LYS A 669 -93.32 46.18 -8.76
N ASP A 670 -92.87 46.19 -10.02
CA ASP A 670 -92.08 45.10 -10.60
C ASP A 670 -90.66 45.07 -10.03
N ALA A 671 -90.04 46.24 -9.81
CA ALA A 671 -88.75 46.34 -9.13
C ALA A 671 -88.84 45.87 -7.67
N ARG A 672 -89.95 46.16 -6.98
CA ARG A 672 -90.15 45.65 -5.62
C ARG A 672 -90.28 44.12 -5.59
N ALA A 673 -91.02 43.54 -6.54
CA ALA A 673 -91.11 42.08 -6.68
C ALA A 673 -89.73 41.44 -6.97
N ALA A 674 -88.89 42.09 -7.79
CA ALA A 674 -87.53 41.63 -8.07
C ALA A 674 -86.60 41.68 -6.83
N LEU A 675 -86.74 42.69 -5.97
CA LEU A 675 -86.02 42.74 -4.69
C LEU A 675 -86.46 41.61 -3.75
N ASP A 676 -87.77 41.37 -3.64
CA ASP A 676 -88.32 40.33 -2.78
C ASP A 676 -87.85 38.93 -3.24
N GLU A 677 -87.83 38.71 -4.56
CA GLU A 677 -87.32 37.47 -5.15
C GLU A 677 -85.80 37.30 -4.94
N ALA A 678 -85.01 38.36 -5.13
CA ALA A 678 -83.56 38.32 -4.91
C ALA A 678 -83.19 38.06 -3.44
N LEU A 679 -83.95 38.62 -2.49
CA LEU A 679 -83.81 38.31 -1.07
C LEU A 679 -84.14 36.85 -0.78
N ALA A 680 -85.27 36.35 -1.29
CA ALA A 680 -85.72 34.98 -1.06
C ALA A 680 -84.75 33.93 -1.63
N ASP A 681 -84.29 34.12 -2.87
CA ASP A 681 -83.31 33.24 -3.51
C ASP A 681 -81.93 33.34 -2.82
N GLY A 682 -81.51 34.54 -2.45
CA GLY A 682 -80.28 34.77 -1.70
C GLY A 682 -80.25 34.05 -0.35
N LYS A 683 -81.30 34.21 0.46
CA LYS A 683 -81.44 33.49 1.74
C LYS A 683 -81.43 31.98 1.55
N LYS A 684 -82.14 31.46 0.55
CA LYS A 684 -82.16 30.02 0.23
C LYS A 684 -80.76 29.49 -0.09
N LYS A 685 -80.01 30.19 -0.95
CA LYS A 685 -78.65 29.80 -1.34
C LYS A 685 -77.69 29.83 -0.16
N ILE A 686 -77.72 30.89 0.66
CA ILE A 686 -76.90 31.01 1.88
C ILE A 686 -77.20 29.85 2.83
N LEU A 687 -78.46 29.63 3.20
CA LEU A 687 -78.84 28.62 4.19
C LEU A 687 -78.63 27.17 3.71
N SER A 688 -78.53 26.94 2.40
CA SER A 688 -78.23 25.63 1.81
C SER A 688 -76.74 25.36 1.61
N ALA A 689 -75.86 26.32 1.92
CA ALA A 689 -74.42 26.19 1.69
C ALA A 689 -73.80 25.12 2.59
N LYS A 690 -72.86 24.33 2.02
CA LYS A 690 -72.16 23.26 2.76
C LYS A 690 -70.88 23.72 3.47
N SER A 691 -70.56 25.01 3.42
CA SER A 691 -69.39 25.59 4.10
C SER A 691 -69.56 27.10 4.31
N LYS A 692 -68.80 27.66 5.26
CA LYS A 692 -68.77 29.11 5.53
C LYS A 692 -68.37 29.91 4.29
N THR A 693 -67.37 29.44 3.54
CA THR A 693 -66.89 30.08 2.31
C THR A 693 -67.98 30.16 1.25
N LEU A 694 -68.65 29.03 0.97
CA LEU A 694 -69.73 29.00 -0.02
C LEU A 694 -70.92 29.87 0.42
N GLY A 695 -71.25 29.86 1.72
CA GLY A 695 -72.28 30.73 2.29
C GLY A 695 -71.95 32.22 2.12
N ASN A 696 -70.71 32.63 2.40
CA ASN A 696 -70.28 34.01 2.22
C ASN A 696 -70.26 34.42 0.73
N SER A 697 -69.83 33.54 -0.17
CA SER A 697 -69.93 33.78 -1.61
C SER A 697 -71.38 33.98 -2.06
N ALA A 698 -72.31 33.16 -1.57
CA ALA A 698 -73.75 33.31 -1.85
C ALA A 698 -74.30 34.64 -1.30
N LYS A 699 -73.89 35.05 -0.10
CA LYS A 699 -74.24 36.36 0.49
C LYS A 699 -73.80 37.51 -0.39
N LEU A 700 -72.53 37.53 -0.82
CA LEU A 700 -72.00 38.60 -1.66
C LEU A 700 -72.71 38.68 -3.03
N GLN A 701 -73.02 37.52 -3.62
CA GLN A 701 -73.80 37.47 -4.86
C GLN A 701 -75.23 38.00 -4.67
N ALA A 702 -75.89 37.64 -3.57
CA ALA A 702 -77.23 38.12 -3.25
C ALA A 702 -77.26 39.64 -3.00
N ILE A 703 -76.27 40.19 -2.29
CA ILE A 703 -76.13 41.65 -2.11
C ILE A 703 -75.94 42.34 -3.46
N ALA A 704 -75.11 41.79 -4.35
CA ALA A 704 -74.92 42.34 -5.69
C ALA A 704 -76.21 42.28 -6.53
N ALA A 705 -77.03 41.24 -6.39
CA ALA A 705 -78.33 41.14 -7.04
C ALA A 705 -79.32 42.20 -6.51
N LEU A 706 -79.39 42.40 -5.19
CA LEU A 706 -80.22 43.44 -4.58
C LEU A 706 -79.84 44.84 -5.09
N ASN A 707 -78.55 45.15 -5.17
CA ASN A 707 -78.06 46.46 -5.62
C ASN A 707 -78.28 46.73 -7.13
N LYS A 708 -78.58 45.71 -7.94
CA LYS A 708 -78.83 45.85 -9.39
C LYS A 708 -80.27 46.23 -9.72
N VAL A 709 -81.20 46.15 -8.76
CA VAL A 709 -82.60 46.48 -9.02
C VAL A 709 -82.78 47.99 -9.19
N GLU A 710 -83.36 48.40 -10.32
CA GLU A 710 -83.54 49.82 -10.67
C GLU A 710 -84.54 50.54 -9.74
N THR A 711 -84.19 51.75 -9.32
CA THR A 711 -85.04 52.62 -8.50
C THR A 711 -85.94 53.49 -9.39
N LYS A 712 -87.09 53.92 -8.85
CA LYS A 712 -88.04 54.80 -9.54
C LYS A 712 -87.46 56.22 -9.62
N SER A 713 -87.01 56.63 -10.82
CA SER A 713 -86.56 58.01 -11.08
C SER A 713 -87.71 59.02 -10.97
N GLY A 714 -87.43 60.18 -10.37
CA GLY A 714 -88.37 61.29 -10.25
C GLY A 714 -88.51 62.11 -11.54
N CYS A 715 -89.63 61.89 -12.24
CA CYS A 715 -90.38 62.73 -13.20
C CYS A 715 -89.69 63.43 -14.41
N GLY A 716 -90.09 63.00 -15.63
CA GLY A 716 -90.37 63.88 -16.78
C GLY A 716 -89.69 63.55 -18.12
N GLY A 717 -90.46 63.06 -19.10
CA GLY A 717 -90.17 63.26 -20.55
C GLY A 717 -89.70 62.06 -21.41
N ILE A 718 -90.68 61.39 -22.04
CA ILE A 718 -90.76 60.70 -23.36
C ILE A 718 -89.57 61.01 -24.33
N ILE A 719 -88.94 60.14 -25.15
CA ILE A 719 -89.28 59.12 -26.17
C ILE A 719 -87.95 58.34 -26.42
N GLY A 720 -87.82 57.00 -26.51
CA GLY A 720 -88.35 56.10 -27.53
C GLY A 720 -87.48 54.84 -27.68
N PHE A 721 -88.18 53.71 -27.79
CA PHE A 721 -87.86 52.34 -28.22
C PHE A 721 -86.46 51.92 -28.70
N GLY A 722 -86.08 50.69 -28.31
CA GLY A 722 -85.11 49.86 -29.03
C GLY A 722 -84.77 48.55 -28.32
N SER A 723 -85.68 47.57 -28.41
CA SER A 723 -85.46 46.17 -28.02
C SER A 723 -84.26 45.52 -28.72
N ALA A 724 -83.44 44.75 -28.01
CA ALA A 724 -82.89 43.47 -28.49
C ALA A 724 -82.08 42.77 -27.40
N ALA A 725 -82.31 41.46 -27.27
CA ALA A 725 -81.52 40.54 -26.47
C ALA A 725 -80.03 40.60 -26.83
N ALA A 726 -79.18 40.59 -25.80
CA ALA A 726 -77.78 40.23 -25.92
C ALA A 726 -77.37 39.41 -24.70
N VAL A 727 -77.22 38.11 -24.93
CA VAL A 727 -76.30 37.23 -24.20
C VAL A 727 -74.90 37.85 -24.24
N LEU A 728 -74.17 37.76 -23.11
CA LEU A 728 -72.71 37.82 -22.88
C LEU A 728 -72.48 38.62 -21.57
N GLY A 729 -71.65 38.22 -20.62
CA GLY A 729 -70.70 37.12 -20.54
C GLY A 729 -69.91 37.24 -19.23
N ALA A 730 -69.40 36.09 -18.79
CA ALA A 730 -68.18 35.89 -17.99
C ALA A 730 -67.87 36.82 -16.79
N ALA A 731 -67.92 36.23 -15.58
CA ALA A 731 -66.70 35.95 -14.82
C ALA A 731 -67.04 35.02 -13.64
N ALA A 732 -66.83 33.72 -13.83
CA ALA A 732 -66.66 32.78 -12.73
C ALA A 732 -65.41 31.95 -13.03
N ILE A 733 -64.28 32.46 -12.55
CA ILE A 733 -63.14 31.62 -12.20
C ILE A 733 -63.50 31.00 -10.85
N ALA A 734 -63.75 29.69 -10.83
CA ALA A 734 -63.38 28.85 -9.71
C ALA A 734 -63.38 27.37 -10.14
N PHE A 735 -62.18 26.78 -10.10
CA PHE A 735 -61.90 25.48 -9.49
C PHE A 735 -62.93 24.35 -9.72
N ALA A 736 -62.63 23.51 -10.71
CA ALA A 736 -62.98 22.10 -10.68
C ALA A 736 -61.69 21.28 -10.63
N ALA A 737 -61.39 20.70 -9.48
CA ALA A 737 -60.51 19.55 -9.41
C ALA A 737 -61.31 18.33 -9.93
N THR A 738 -60.82 17.67 -10.97
CA THR A 738 -60.89 16.20 -11.10
C THR A 738 -60.08 15.69 -12.31
N LYS A 739 -59.10 14.82 -11.99
CA LYS A 739 -58.86 13.52 -12.62
C LYS A 739 -58.51 13.46 -14.13
N LYS A 740 -57.24 13.13 -14.42
CA LYS A 740 -56.79 12.18 -15.47
C LYS A 740 -55.42 11.66 -15.02
N LYS A 741 -55.24 10.40 -14.59
CA LYS A 741 -55.24 9.12 -15.33
C LYS A 741 -54.17 9.08 -16.44
N LYS A 742 -53.08 8.35 -16.14
CA LYS A 742 -52.30 7.36 -16.93
C LYS A 742 -52.09 7.54 -18.44
N GLU A 743 -50.92 7.03 -18.85
CA GLU A 743 -50.36 6.72 -20.19
C GLU A 743 -49.49 7.86 -20.74
N ASN A 744 -48.17 7.73 -20.94
CA ASN A 744 -47.27 6.57 -21.10
C ASN A 744 -46.08 6.59 -20.16
#